data_AF-A0A3R6ZV81-F1
#
_entry.id   AF-A0A3R6ZV81-F1
#
_cell.length_a   1.000
_cell.length_b   1.000
_cell.length_c   1.000
_cell.angle_alpha   90.00
_cell.angle_beta   90.00
_cell.angle_gamma   90.00
#
_symmetry.space_group_name_H-M   'P 1'
#
loop_
_entity.id
_entity.type
_entity.pdbx_description
1 polymer ?
#
loop_
_entity_poly.entity_id
_entity_poly.type
_entity_poly.pdbx_seq_one_letter_code
_entity_poly.pdbx_strand_id
1 'polypeptide(L)'
;MDADLHMKMSKKIAQLTKVIFHLNTKNEDAAMELQATVYSHRKENDMLAKEAASKMGQLKDALDKREAQLKAMDNVKKVKERHQLDKAERLDEFKRYKEEVKAHQLRVEGQFQVEMETLASELRKARGAFHERVAELKAALDAVQAKAANGHDQLKADHGAKLAALEKAHQFQLQQIAEKADIDAKLAVKRRELECNSSADSMKNDMVAKELQHQITSVRASFQQVEMDFHNEKRTAFTMQQNANATLADAKANLTERQHQVTLLEAELVKIRSQAEASEDEVKMQLLAAQKQCKELQSNVAANALREASLLQQLEACQNDLKQMQDDKTSLRGEFHATEGKLHSTIALLQDEIRVLKQHQGELIRQHDNAIQQLQSSAQSMSQAQKADMESQVQELRAQLDRLTKQLADAQEALSTSQNVYAQVLEQLKTSLAECNALQNQLKQAEVAGQKDRKDWRKQLAALELDKDKAAKQAKKDKTAMDKLENDLQAAKHKAELNGRSHLEVVAALKHDHDSHAATCAAMDLERQASENKWQETSQDVQKNHEDVLRQILATHEAELAATKGKLTLQFNAAKSQLMAEKDQLVATHAQDVTKLNQVRKIDLEAAATELSRKLAELRDKMDKEQRLATATLTAQHAQVVSTFENTVESCNATIARHVGSILGLERDKKALQQTISQNEIELVQKELYWQREKDQALELARKHHKVEVEQTIEVHLHETQALNNQFEKTRALLQDQLQQLVGKIREWEQVYARRDSRLEDLNRIADLEQGTK
;
A
#
# COMPACT_ATOMS: atom_id res chain seq x y z
N MET A 1 18.83 -13.79 148.15
CA MET A 1 17.74 -14.34 147.32
C MET A 1 18.01 -15.82 147.10
N ASP A 2 16.97 -16.62 146.86
CA ASP A 2 17.09 -18.07 146.71
C ASP A 2 17.74 -18.46 145.37
N ALA A 3 18.69 -19.40 145.42
CA ALA A 3 19.42 -19.90 144.26
C ALA A 3 18.54 -20.74 143.32
N ASP A 4 17.55 -21.47 143.86
CA ASP A 4 16.62 -22.27 143.05
C ASP A 4 15.65 -21.36 142.27
N LEU A 5 15.24 -20.22 142.84
CA LEU A 5 14.50 -19.18 142.11
C LEU A 5 15.32 -18.61 140.94
N HIS A 6 16.60 -18.30 141.14
CA HIS A 6 17.47 -17.84 140.04
C HIS A 6 17.62 -18.91 138.96
N MET A 7 17.84 -20.18 139.34
CA MET A 7 17.93 -21.31 138.42
C MET A 7 16.64 -21.48 137.58
N LYS A 8 15.47 -21.33 138.19
CA LYS A 8 14.16 -21.35 137.51
C LYS A 8 14.00 -20.17 136.55
N MET A 9 14.42 -18.95 136.94
CA MET A 9 14.39 -17.80 136.05
C MET A 9 15.36 -17.95 134.86
N SER A 10 16.60 -18.38 135.07
CA SER A 10 17.56 -18.64 133.98
C SER A 10 17.05 -19.69 132.99
N LYS A 11 16.43 -20.78 133.47
CA LYS A 11 15.78 -21.79 132.61
C LYS A 11 14.62 -21.18 131.79
N LYS A 12 13.80 -20.33 132.40
CA LYS A 12 12.65 -19.68 131.73
C LYS A 12 13.10 -18.62 130.71
N ILE A 13 14.18 -17.88 131.00
CA ILE A 13 14.84 -16.98 130.05
C ILE A 13 15.40 -17.79 128.86
N ALA A 14 16.15 -18.86 129.10
CA ALA A 14 16.69 -19.71 128.03
C ALA A 14 15.59 -20.34 127.14
N GLN A 15 14.45 -20.74 127.73
CA GLN A 15 13.27 -21.18 126.99
C GLN A 15 12.68 -20.06 126.13
N LEU A 16 12.51 -18.85 126.68
CA LEU A 16 12.01 -17.69 125.93
C LEU A 16 12.96 -17.30 124.78
N THR A 17 14.27 -17.24 125.02
CA THR A 17 15.26 -16.97 123.97
C THR A 17 15.21 -18.02 122.86
N LYS A 18 15.04 -19.31 123.19
CA LYS A 18 14.88 -20.37 122.19
C LYS A 18 13.59 -20.22 121.37
N VAL A 19 12.48 -19.82 121.99
CA VAL A 19 11.21 -19.55 121.30
C VAL A 19 11.32 -18.30 120.41
N ILE A 20 11.90 -17.22 120.90
CA ILE A 20 12.12 -15.98 120.14
C ILE A 20 13.03 -16.25 118.93
N PHE A 21 14.14 -16.97 119.11
CA PHE A 21 15.01 -17.36 118.00
C PHE A 21 14.24 -18.17 116.95
N HIS A 22 13.49 -19.20 117.36
CA HIS A 22 12.76 -20.06 116.43
C HIS A 22 11.60 -19.34 115.72
N LEU A 23 10.96 -18.36 116.38
CA LEU A 23 9.97 -17.48 115.74
C LEU A 23 10.62 -16.50 114.76
N ASN A 24 11.77 -15.93 115.09
CA ASN A 24 12.49 -15.02 114.20
C ASN A 24 12.99 -15.75 112.95
N THR A 25 13.65 -16.90 113.08
CA THR A 25 14.05 -17.73 111.93
C THR A 25 12.83 -18.09 111.07
N LYS A 26 11.72 -18.52 111.68
CA LYS A 26 10.50 -18.84 110.90
C LYS A 26 9.88 -17.63 110.21
N ASN A 27 10.00 -16.42 110.77
CA ASN A 27 9.56 -15.18 110.13
C ASN A 27 10.51 -14.76 109.00
N GLU A 28 11.83 -14.97 109.15
CA GLU A 28 12.84 -14.74 108.12
C GLU A 28 12.63 -15.72 106.93
N ASP A 29 12.42 -17.01 107.22
CA ASP A 29 12.06 -18.03 106.23
C ASP A 29 10.79 -17.64 105.47
N ALA A 30 9.71 -17.29 106.18
CA ALA A 30 8.44 -16.88 105.57
C ALA A 30 8.56 -15.57 104.77
N ALA A 31 9.42 -14.63 105.18
CA ALA A 31 9.70 -13.42 104.42
C ALA A 31 10.48 -13.72 103.13
N MET A 32 11.44 -14.66 103.16
CA MET A 32 12.17 -15.13 101.98
C MET A 32 11.25 -15.89 101.01
N GLU A 33 10.37 -16.78 101.49
CA GLU A 33 9.37 -17.46 100.66
C GLU A 33 8.39 -16.45 100.01
N LEU A 34 7.92 -15.45 100.76
CA LEU A 34 7.06 -14.39 100.23
C LEU A 34 7.78 -13.56 99.16
N GLN A 35 9.03 -13.16 99.42
CA GLN A 35 9.83 -12.39 98.46
C GLN A 35 10.11 -13.18 97.17
N ALA A 36 10.42 -14.48 97.28
CA ALA A 36 10.59 -15.37 96.13
C ALA A 36 9.30 -15.51 95.32
N THR A 37 8.16 -15.65 95.99
CA THR A 37 6.83 -15.76 95.35
C THR A 37 6.45 -14.46 94.63
N VAL A 38 6.62 -13.30 95.27
CA VAL A 38 6.39 -11.98 94.67
C VAL A 38 7.32 -11.74 93.47
N TYR A 39 8.59 -12.14 93.55
CA TYR A 39 9.53 -12.05 92.43
C TYR A 39 9.11 -12.97 91.26
N SER A 40 8.66 -14.18 91.55
CA SER A 40 8.16 -15.13 90.55
C SER A 40 6.96 -14.57 89.78
N HIS A 41 5.91 -14.13 90.49
CA HIS A 41 4.72 -13.54 89.86
C HIS A 41 5.01 -12.22 89.14
N ARG A 42 5.98 -11.41 89.61
CA ARG A 42 6.41 -10.22 88.87
C ARG A 42 7.05 -10.60 87.54
N LYS A 43 7.96 -11.59 87.54
CA LYS A 43 8.59 -12.11 86.32
C LYS A 43 7.57 -12.74 85.37
N GLU A 44 6.59 -13.46 85.90
CA GLU A 44 5.47 -14.04 85.15
C GLU A 44 4.63 -12.96 84.46
N ASN A 45 4.21 -11.92 85.19
CA ASN A 45 3.49 -10.77 84.64
C ASN A 45 4.31 -10.02 83.58
N ASP A 46 5.61 -9.81 83.81
CA ASP A 46 6.52 -9.17 82.83
C ASP A 46 6.69 -10.02 81.55
N MET A 47 6.57 -11.35 81.62
CA MET A 47 6.57 -12.24 80.45
C MET A 47 5.22 -12.22 79.74
N LEU A 48 4.11 -12.32 80.46
CA LEU A 48 2.74 -12.24 79.91
C LEU A 48 2.50 -10.91 79.19
N ALA A 49 2.98 -9.78 79.74
CA ALA A 49 2.89 -8.47 79.11
C ALA A 49 3.68 -8.42 77.78
N LYS A 50 4.87 -9.01 77.73
CA LYS A 50 5.70 -9.10 76.50
C LYS A 50 5.06 -10.01 75.45
N GLU A 51 4.50 -11.15 75.86
CA GLU A 51 3.74 -12.02 74.96
C GLU A 51 2.49 -11.33 74.41
N ALA A 52 1.72 -10.62 75.25
CA ALA A 52 0.55 -9.88 74.82
C ALA A 52 0.92 -8.78 73.81
N ALA A 53 1.98 -8.00 74.08
CA ALA A 53 2.50 -7.00 73.15
C ALA A 53 2.96 -7.62 71.82
N SER A 54 3.67 -8.74 71.85
CA SER A 54 4.11 -9.47 70.66
C SER A 54 2.93 -10.00 69.83
N LYS A 55 1.94 -10.62 70.48
CA LYS A 55 0.70 -11.13 69.84
C LYS A 55 -0.13 -9.99 69.25
N MET A 56 -0.25 -8.84 69.93
CA MET A 56 -0.91 -7.65 69.38
C MET A 56 -0.17 -7.09 68.15
N GLY A 57 1.17 -7.06 68.17
CA GLY A 57 1.98 -6.67 67.02
C GLY A 57 1.74 -7.58 65.81
N GLN A 58 1.79 -8.90 66.01
CA GLN A 58 1.53 -9.88 64.95
C GLN A 58 0.10 -9.77 64.37
N LEU A 59 -0.90 -9.53 65.22
CA LEU A 59 -2.29 -9.32 64.78
C LEU A 59 -2.46 -8.01 64.00
N LYS A 60 -1.75 -6.94 64.39
CA LYS A 60 -1.73 -5.68 63.64
C LYS A 60 -1.06 -5.85 62.27
N ASP A 61 0.13 -6.45 62.22
CA ASP A 61 0.83 -6.75 60.97
C ASP A 61 -0.04 -7.60 60.02
N ALA A 62 -0.81 -8.55 60.55
CA ALA A 62 -1.73 -9.38 59.77
C ALA A 62 -2.95 -8.57 59.26
N LEU A 63 -3.48 -7.63 60.04
CA LEU A 63 -4.53 -6.71 59.62
C LEU A 63 -4.04 -5.76 58.52
N ASP A 64 -2.89 -5.10 58.73
CA ASP A 64 -2.31 -4.14 57.78
C ASP A 64 -1.99 -4.84 56.43
N LYS A 65 -1.44 -6.07 56.47
CA LYS A 65 -1.24 -6.92 55.27
C LYS A 65 -2.55 -7.27 54.58
N ARG A 66 -3.61 -7.61 55.33
CA ARG A 66 -4.93 -7.95 54.76
C ARG A 66 -5.61 -6.74 54.13
N GLU A 67 -5.48 -5.56 54.72
CA GLU A 67 -6.02 -4.33 54.15
C GLU A 67 -5.28 -3.93 52.86
N ALA A 68 -3.95 -4.05 52.85
CA ALA A 68 -3.15 -3.87 51.64
C ALA A 68 -3.53 -4.87 50.54
N GLN A 69 -3.77 -6.14 50.89
CA GLN A 69 -4.22 -7.17 49.95
C GLN A 69 -5.61 -6.88 49.37
N LEU A 70 -6.55 -6.37 50.19
CA LEU A 70 -7.88 -5.94 49.73
C LEU A 70 -7.78 -4.75 48.77
N LYS A 71 -6.99 -3.72 49.12
CA LYS A 71 -6.72 -2.56 48.24
C LYS A 71 -6.07 -2.98 46.91
N ALA A 72 -5.16 -3.95 46.93
CA ALA A 72 -4.58 -4.52 45.72
C ALA A 72 -5.63 -5.27 44.87
N MET A 73 -6.51 -6.07 45.49
CA MET A 73 -7.56 -6.81 44.79
C MET A 73 -8.59 -5.89 44.13
N ASP A 74 -8.99 -4.80 44.81
CA ASP A 74 -9.87 -3.77 44.24
C ASP A 74 -9.23 -3.03 43.06
N ASN A 75 -7.93 -2.75 43.12
CA ASN A 75 -7.20 -2.15 42.01
C ASN A 75 -7.09 -3.12 40.82
N VAL A 76 -6.81 -4.40 41.05
CA VAL A 76 -6.83 -5.45 40.00
C VAL A 76 -8.23 -5.58 39.39
N LYS A 77 -9.29 -5.50 40.19
CA LYS A 77 -10.68 -5.51 39.71
C LYS A 77 -10.97 -4.30 38.80
N LYS A 78 -10.64 -3.08 39.23
CA LYS A 78 -10.81 -1.85 38.43
C LYS A 78 -10.01 -1.87 37.12
N VAL A 79 -8.78 -2.42 37.14
CA VAL A 79 -7.96 -2.61 35.93
C VAL A 79 -8.60 -3.64 34.98
N LYS A 80 -9.14 -4.74 35.50
CA LYS A 80 -9.85 -5.76 34.71
C LYS A 80 -11.14 -5.21 34.09
N GLU A 81 -11.90 -4.41 34.84
CA GLU A 81 -13.12 -3.74 34.35
C GLU A 81 -12.80 -2.74 33.23
N ARG A 82 -11.76 -1.89 33.41
CA ARG A 82 -11.26 -1.01 32.35
C ARG A 82 -10.84 -1.79 31.10
N HIS A 83 -10.02 -2.83 31.25
CA HIS A 83 -9.56 -3.63 30.11
C HIS A 83 -10.71 -4.33 29.37
N GLN A 84 -11.79 -4.72 30.06
CA GLN A 84 -13.00 -5.23 29.40
C GLN A 84 -13.74 -4.14 28.62
N LEU A 85 -13.79 -2.92 29.14
CA LEU A 85 -14.41 -1.76 28.50
C LEU A 85 -13.61 -1.31 27.27
N ASP A 86 -12.29 -1.10 27.42
CA ASP A 86 -11.36 -0.80 26.32
C ASP A 86 -11.46 -1.84 25.20
N LYS A 87 -11.56 -3.13 25.55
CA LYS A 87 -11.70 -4.23 24.58
C LYS A 87 -13.05 -4.19 23.87
N ALA A 88 -14.14 -3.78 24.54
CA ALA A 88 -15.44 -3.61 23.90
C ALA A 88 -15.42 -2.44 22.90
N GLU A 89 -14.87 -1.29 23.31
CA GLU A 89 -14.71 -0.11 22.44
C GLU A 89 -13.89 -0.42 21.19
N ARG A 90 -12.69 -1.01 21.34
CA ARG A 90 -11.85 -1.40 20.18
C ARG A 90 -12.54 -2.44 19.28
N LEU A 91 -13.40 -3.31 19.82
CA LEU A 91 -14.18 -4.26 19.01
C LEU A 91 -15.32 -3.57 18.24
N ASP A 92 -15.97 -2.55 18.81
CA ASP A 92 -17.03 -1.80 18.14
C ASP A 92 -16.49 -0.79 17.12
N GLU A 93 -15.33 -0.18 17.38
CA GLU A 93 -14.55 0.55 16.37
C GLU A 93 -14.17 -0.36 15.19
N PHE A 94 -13.70 -1.58 15.46
CA PHE A 94 -13.36 -2.54 14.40
C PHE A 94 -14.59 -2.99 13.59
N LYS A 95 -15.78 -3.14 14.22
CA LYS A 95 -17.04 -3.38 13.50
C LYS A 95 -17.38 -2.20 12.58
N ARG A 96 -17.35 -0.97 13.11
CA ARG A 96 -17.62 0.26 12.33
C ARG A 96 -16.68 0.39 11.14
N TYR A 97 -15.37 0.26 11.35
CA TYR A 97 -14.39 0.29 10.26
C TYR A 97 -14.66 -0.79 9.21
N LYS A 98 -15.03 -2.01 9.62
CA LYS A 98 -15.39 -3.11 8.70
C LYS A 98 -16.69 -2.84 7.92
N GLU A 99 -17.64 -2.12 8.51
CA GLU A 99 -18.88 -1.68 7.86
C GLU A 99 -18.63 -0.50 6.90
N GLU A 100 -17.79 0.46 7.29
CA GLU A 100 -17.34 1.58 6.46
C GLU A 100 -16.55 1.09 5.24
N VAL A 101 -15.61 0.16 5.40
CA VAL A 101 -14.85 -0.46 4.30
C VAL A 101 -15.79 -1.20 3.35
N LYS A 102 -16.79 -1.95 3.86
CA LYS A 102 -17.83 -2.57 3.02
C LYS A 102 -18.66 -1.53 2.26
N ALA A 103 -19.08 -0.46 2.92
CA ALA A 103 -19.87 0.60 2.31
C ALA A 103 -19.06 1.39 1.27
N HIS A 104 -17.75 1.55 1.49
CA HIS A 104 -16.82 2.13 0.51
C HIS A 104 -16.63 1.19 -0.68
N GLN A 105 -16.46 -0.11 -0.46
CA GLN A 105 -16.30 -1.09 -1.53
C GLN A 105 -17.56 -1.16 -2.40
N LEU A 106 -18.76 -1.29 -1.80
CA LEU A 106 -20.03 -1.25 -2.53
C LEU A 106 -20.24 0.06 -3.32
N ARG A 107 -19.76 1.20 -2.79
CA ARG A 107 -19.83 2.49 -3.49
C ARG A 107 -18.91 2.53 -4.71
N VAL A 108 -17.68 2.01 -4.58
CA VAL A 108 -16.71 1.91 -5.68
C VAL A 108 -17.16 0.90 -6.74
N GLU A 109 -17.67 -0.26 -6.34
CA GLU A 109 -18.27 -1.25 -7.24
C GLU A 109 -19.47 -0.66 -7.99
N GLY A 110 -20.34 0.10 -7.31
CA GLY A 110 -21.43 0.85 -7.93
C GLY A 110 -20.99 1.97 -8.87
N GLN A 111 -19.89 2.67 -8.56
CA GLN A 111 -19.29 3.67 -9.44
C GLN A 111 -18.74 3.02 -10.72
N PHE A 112 -17.94 1.95 -10.60
CA PHE A 112 -17.44 1.19 -11.76
C PHE A 112 -18.58 0.58 -12.60
N GLN A 113 -19.67 0.12 -11.98
CA GLN A 113 -20.87 -0.35 -12.68
C GLN A 113 -21.48 0.76 -13.56
N VAL A 114 -21.67 1.96 -13.00
CA VAL A 114 -22.23 3.13 -13.72
C VAL A 114 -21.28 3.63 -14.81
N GLU A 115 -19.96 3.63 -14.56
CA GLU A 115 -18.95 3.96 -15.56
C GLU A 115 -18.95 2.95 -16.71
N MET A 116 -19.01 1.64 -16.43
CA MET A 116 -19.11 0.58 -17.45
C MET A 116 -20.40 0.70 -18.27
N GLU A 117 -21.54 1.00 -17.64
CA GLU A 117 -22.81 1.19 -18.33
C GLU A 117 -22.81 2.44 -19.22
N THR A 118 -22.15 3.51 -18.77
CA THR A 118 -21.97 4.76 -19.52
C THR A 118 -21.03 4.55 -20.71
N LEU A 119 -19.86 3.93 -20.49
CA LEU A 119 -18.91 3.59 -21.55
C LEU A 119 -19.54 2.63 -22.58
N ALA A 120 -20.37 1.67 -22.14
CA ALA A 120 -21.14 0.82 -23.04
C ALA A 120 -22.25 1.60 -23.79
N SER A 121 -22.83 2.65 -23.19
CA SER A 121 -23.79 3.55 -23.85
C SER A 121 -23.10 4.36 -24.96
N GLU A 122 -21.93 4.92 -24.67
CA GLU A 122 -21.10 5.65 -25.62
C GLU A 122 -20.58 4.76 -26.75
N LEU A 123 -20.12 3.54 -26.45
CA LEU A 123 -19.66 2.59 -27.45
C LEU A 123 -20.81 2.09 -28.34
N ARG A 124 -22.04 1.97 -27.82
CA ARG A 124 -23.25 1.76 -28.65
C ARG A 124 -23.55 2.96 -29.54
N LYS A 125 -23.46 4.21 -29.03
CA LYS A 125 -23.67 5.44 -29.82
C LYS A 125 -22.63 5.58 -30.94
N ALA A 126 -21.35 5.38 -30.62
CA ALA A 126 -20.25 5.42 -31.59
C ALA A 126 -20.40 4.33 -32.66
N ARG A 127 -20.82 3.11 -32.27
CA ARG A 127 -21.17 2.05 -33.21
C ARG A 127 -22.35 2.44 -34.10
N GLY A 128 -23.39 3.07 -33.54
CA GLY A 128 -24.54 3.60 -34.28
C GLY A 128 -24.12 4.62 -35.35
N ALA A 129 -23.42 5.69 -34.95
CA ALA A 129 -22.90 6.72 -35.84
C ALA A 129 -21.96 6.15 -36.93
N PHE A 130 -21.18 5.10 -36.61
CA PHE A 130 -20.39 4.38 -37.62
C PHE A 130 -21.27 3.62 -38.63
N HIS A 131 -22.34 2.96 -38.19
CA HIS A 131 -23.27 2.27 -39.10
C HIS A 131 -24.06 3.25 -39.97
N GLU A 132 -24.47 4.39 -39.41
CA GLU A 132 -25.05 5.52 -40.17
C GLU A 132 -24.05 6.03 -41.22
N ARG A 133 -22.80 6.30 -40.83
CA ARG A 133 -21.77 6.80 -41.76
C ARG A 133 -21.42 5.78 -42.85
N VAL A 134 -21.45 4.48 -42.56
CA VAL A 134 -21.31 3.41 -43.57
C VAL A 134 -22.53 3.36 -44.49
N ALA A 135 -23.75 3.58 -43.98
CA ALA A 135 -24.96 3.66 -44.80
C ALA A 135 -24.95 4.90 -45.71
N GLU A 136 -24.54 6.07 -45.21
CA GLU A 136 -24.34 7.29 -46.01
C GLU A 136 -23.30 7.08 -47.12
N LEU A 137 -22.14 6.50 -46.80
CA LEU A 137 -21.10 6.19 -47.78
C LEU A 137 -21.57 5.19 -48.84
N LYS A 138 -22.38 4.21 -48.45
CA LYS A 138 -22.99 3.25 -49.38
C LYS A 138 -24.02 3.93 -50.29
N ALA A 139 -24.94 4.72 -49.74
CA ALA A 139 -25.90 5.48 -50.53
C ALA A 139 -25.23 6.48 -51.49
N ALA A 140 -24.12 7.11 -51.07
CA ALA A 140 -23.31 7.96 -51.93
C ALA A 140 -22.62 7.16 -53.07
N LEU A 141 -22.10 5.96 -52.78
CA LEU A 141 -21.52 5.06 -53.79
C LEU A 141 -22.58 4.61 -54.81
N ASP A 142 -23.75 4.16 -54.33
CA ASP A 142 -24.88 3.73 -55.16
C ASP A 142 -25.36 4.90 -56.05
N ALA A 143 -25.43 6.13 -55.51
CA ALA A 143 -25.77 7.33 -56.28
C ALA A 143 -24.70 7.74 -57.31
N VAL A 144 -23.42 7.51 -57.04
CA VAL A 144 -22.33 7.72 -58.02
C VAL A 144 -22.39 6.68 -59.14
N GLN A 145 -22.67 5.41 -58.82
CA GLN A 145 -22.86 4.35 -59.82
C GLN A 145 -24.08 4.61 -60.70
N ALA A 146 -25.21 5.04 -60.12
CA ALA A 146 -26.40 5.45 -60.89
C ALA A 146 -26.12 6.64 -61.82
N LYS A 147 -25.35 7.65 -61.36
CA LYS A 147 -24.91 8.77 -62.20
C LYS A 147 -23.97 8.33 -63.33
N ALA A 148 -23.07 7.38 -63.08
CA ALA A 148 -22.18 6.84 -64.10
C ALA A 148 -22.94 6.08 -65.19
N ALA A 149 -23.92 5.24 -64.81
CA ALA A 149 -24.80 4.55 -65.75
C ALA A 149 -25.61 5.53 -66.61
N ASN A 150 -26.35 6.44 -65.97
CA ASN A 150 -27.17 7.44 -66.66
C ASN A 150 -26.32 8.36 -67.58
N GLY A 151 -25.13 8.76 -67.14
CA GLY A 151 -24.21 9.57 -67.94
C GLY A 151 -23.69 8.84 -69.18
N HIS A 152 -23.41 7.53 -69.07
CA HIS A 152 -22.97 6.70 -70.19
C HIS A 152 -24.08 6.50 -71.23
N ASP A 153 -25.32 6.27 -70.80
CA ASP A 153 -26.44 6.10 -71.73
C ASP A 153 -26.93 7.44 -72.33
N GLN A 154 -26.81 8.56 -71.61
CA GLN A 154 -26.95 9.90 -72.19
C GLN A 154 -25.88 10.14 -73.27
N LEU A 155 -24.62 9.76 -73.03
CA LEU A 155 -23.54 9.92 -74.02
C LEU A 155 -23.80 9.09 -75.29
N LYS A 156 -24.37 7.88 -75.15
CA LYS A 156 -24.83 7.09 -76.30
C LYS A 156 -25.99 7.76 -77.05
N ALA A 157 -26.97 8.31 -76.35
CA ALA A 157 -28.10 9.01 -76.97
C ALA A 157 -27.63 10.22 -77.78
N ASP A 158 -26.75 11.04 -77.21
CA ASP A 158 -26.14 12.20 -77.86
C ASP A 158 -25.29 11.79 -79.08
N HIS A 159 -24.59 10.66 -79.02
CA HIS A 159 -23.80 10.14 -80.13
C HIS A 159 -24.69 9.57 -81.26
N GLY A 160 -25.77 8.85 -80.91
CA GLY A 160 -26.77 8.37 -81.86
C GLY A 160 -27.50 9.51 -82.57
N ALA A 161 -27.85 10.58 -81.85
CA ALA A 161 -28.44 11.79 -82.42
C ALA A 161 -27.49 12.48 -83.41
N LYS A 162 -26.18 12.53 -83.11
CA LYS A 162 -25.15 13.07 -84.02
C LYS A 162 -24.98 12.21 -85.28
N LEU A 163 -25.00 10.89 -85.16
CA LEU A 163 -24.94 9.99 -86.33
C LEU A 163 -26.16 10.16 -87.24
N ALA A 164 -27.38 10.19 -86.67
CA ALA A 164 -28.61 10.39 -87.44
C ALA A 164 -28.68 11.77 -88.12
N ALA A 165 -28.10 12.81 -87.51
CA ALA A 165 -27.94 14.12 -88.13
C ALA A 165 -26.95 14.08 -89.32
N LEU A 166 -25.86 13.32 -89.19
CA LEU A 166 -24.86 13.13 -90.26
C LEU A 166 -25.42 12.34 -91.45
N GLU A 167 -26.21 11.28 -91.20
CA GLU A 167 -26.90 10.54 -92.26
C GLU A 167 -27.90 11.42 -93.03
N LYS A 168 -28.67 12.26 -92.33
CA LYS A 168 -29.54 13.26 -92.98
C LYS A 168 -28.75 14.27 -93.82
N ALA A 169 -27.59 14.71 -93.35
CA ALA A 169 -26.73 15.62 -94.10
C ALA A 169 -26.20 14.96 -95.40
N HIS A 170 -25.77 13.70 -95.34
CA HIS A 170 -25.37 12.95 -96.53
C HIS A 170 -26.54 12.67 -97.49
N GLN A 171 -27.73 12.31 -96.99
CA GLN A 171 -28.92 12.19 -97.86
C GLN A 171 -29.24 13.50 -98.59
N PHE A 172 -29.16 14.64 -97.89
CA PHE A 172 -29.42 15.95 -98.48
C PHE A 172 -28.36 16.34 -99.52
N GLN A 173 -27.09 16.00 -99.30
CA GLN A 173 -26.03 16.18 -100.31
C GLN A 173 -26.23 15.30 -101.55
N LEU A 174 -26.61 14.03 -101.38
CA LEU A 174 -26.92 13.13 -102.50
C LEU A 174 -28.11 13.65 -103.32
N GLN A 175 -29.13 14.23 -102.67
CA GLN A 175 -30.28 14.81 -103.34
C GLN A 175 -29.91 16.06 -104.17
N GLN A 176 -29.06 16.96 -103.64
CA GLN A 176 -28.54 18.10 -104.42
C GLN A 176 -27.69 17.68 -105.62
N ILE A 177 -26.92 16.58 -105.51
CA ILE A 177 -26.13 16.05 -106.62
C ILE A 177 -27.04 15.53 -107.74
N ALA A 178 -28.16 14.87 -107.39
CA ALA A 178 -29.16 14.41 -108.35
C ALA A 178 -29.87 15.58 -109.07
N GLU A 179 -30.30 16.62 -108.32
CA GLU A 179 -30.94 17.81 -108.89
C GLU A 179 -30.00 18.58 -109.84
N LYS A 180 -28.71 18.66 -109.51
CA LYS A 180 -27.71 19.32 -110.38
C LYS A 180 -27.52 18.60 -111.72
N ALA A 181 -27.53 17.27 -111.73
CA ALA A 181 -27.37 16.48 -112.95
C ALA A 181 -28.53 16.68 -113.95
N ASP A 182 -29.76 16.84 -113.46
CA ASP A 182 -30.94 17.11 -114.28
C ASP A 182 -30.96 18.53 -114.88
N ILE A 183 -30.33 19.51 -114.21
CA ILE A 183 -30.16 20.88 -114.72
C ILE A 183 -29.12 20.94 -115.85
N ASP A 184 -27.95 20.31 -115.67
CA ASP A 184 -26.89 20.33 -116.69
C ASP A 184 -27.32 19.61 -117.99
N ALA A 185 -28.12 18.53 -117.89
CA ALA A 185 -28.74 17.87 -119.04
C ALA A 185 -29.65 18.81 -119.85
N LYS A 186 -30.43 19.66 -119.18
CA LYS A 186 -31.36 20.62 -119.82
C LYS A 186 -30.64 21.81 -120.46
N LEU A 187 -29.44 22.16 -119.99
CA LEU A 187 -28.60 23.19 -120.60
C LEU A 187 -27.80 22.69 -121.81
N ALA A 188 -27.48 21.39 -121.88
CA ALA A 188 -26.77 20.81 -123.03
C ALA A 188 -27.62 20.82 -124.32
N VAL A 189 -28.91 20.50 -124.23
CA VAL A 189 -29.84 20.55 -125.38
C VAL A 189 -29.98 21.98 -125.91
N LYS A 190 -30.12 22.95 -125.00
CA LYS A 190 -30.43 24.35 -125.34
C LYS A 190 -29.28 25.16 -125.95
N ARG A 191 -28.09 24.57 -126.09
CA ARG A 191 -26.93 25.14 -126.83
C ARG A 191 -26.80 24.61 -128.26
N ARG A 192 -27.69 23.72 -128.72
CA ARG A 192 -27.57 23.07 -130.04
C ARG A 192 -28.50 23.63 -131.13
N GLU A 193 -29.28 24.68 -130.81
CA GLU A 193 -30.34 25.23 -131.68
C GLU A 193 -30.17 26.72 -132.03
N LEU A 194 -29.09 27.39 -131.58
CA LEU A 194 -28.91 28.85 -131.70
C LEU A 194 -27.53 29.27 -132.22
N GLU A 195 -27.06 28.66 -133.32
CA GLU A 195 -25.88 29.17 -134.03
C GLU A 195 -25.93 28.87 -135.55
N CYS A 196 -26.87 29.52 -136.26
CA CYS A 196 -26.90 29.50 -137.74
C CYS A 196 -27.60 30.76 -138.31
N ASN A 197 -27.06 31.29 -139.41
CA ASN A 197 -27.61 32.31 -140.32
C ASN A 197 -27.86 33.76 -139.83
N SER A 198 -26.82 34.61 -139.94
CA SER A 198 -26.75 35.73 -140.91
C SER A 198 -25.36 36.39 -140.82
N SER A 199 -24.47 36.40 -141.83
CA SER A 199 -24.52 37.00 -143.19
C SER A 199 -24.16 38.50 -143.21
N ALA A 200 -23.37 39.07 -144.14
CA ALA A 200 -22.23 38.65 -145.00
C ALA A 200 -21.77 39.87 -145.85
N ASP A 201 -20.50 39.97 -146.26
CA ASP A 201 -19.91 41.19 -146.89
C ASP A 201 -18.80 40.92 -147.96
N SER A 202 -18.27 41.96 -148.61
CA SER A 202 -17.29 41.93 -149.74
C SER A 202 -15.83 42.28 -149.31
N MET A 203 -14.73 42.11 -150.06
CA MET A 203 -14.41 41.86 -151.50
C MET A 203 -14.46 43.14 -152.41
N LYS A 204 -13.59 43.35 -153.43
CA LYS A 204 -12.44 42.57 -153.98
C LYS A 204 -11.55 43.41 -154.96
N ASN A 205 -10.41 42.82 -155.38
CA ASN A 205 -9.68 43.05 -156.66
C ASN A 205 -8.99 44.43 -156.91
N ASP A 206 -8.05 44.62 -157.87
CA ASP A 206 -7.48 43.73 -158.92
C ASP A 206 -5.98 44.00 -159.25
N MET A 207 -5.41 43.32 -160.26
CA MET A 207 -3.96 43.13 -160.46
C MET A 207 -3.34 43.58 -161.83
N VAL A 208 -2.23 44.33 -161.76
CA VAL A 208 -1.07 44.45 -162.71
C VAL A 208 -1.26 44.63 -164.24
N ALA A 209 -0.83 45.80 -164.76
CA ALA A 209 0.12 46.01 -165.90
C ALA A 209 0.42 47.53 -166.03
N LYS A 210 1.67 48.04 -165.92
CA LYS A 210 2.77 48.08 -166.92
C LYS A 210 2.45 48.79 -168.24
N GLU A 211 3.29 49.65 -168.83
CA GLU A 211 4.60 50.24 -168.43
C GLU A 211 5.03 51.29 -169.50
N LEU A 212 5.33 52.55 -169.12
CA LEU A 212 6.38 53.45 -169.68
C LEU A 212 6.14 54.97 -169.49
N GLN A 213 7.26 55.73 -169.56
CA GLN A 213 7.40 57.18 -169.78
C GLN A 213 6.86 58.18 -168.70
N HIS A 214 7.60 59.16 -168.13
CA HIS A 214 8.98 59.26 -167.59
C HIS A 214 9.30 60.73 -167.19
N GLN A 215 9.74 60.95 -165.95
CA GLN A 215 10.61 62.07 -165.46
C GLN A 215 10.18 63.57 -165.46
N ILE A 216 8.93 63.98 -165.71
CA ILE A 216 8.49 65.38 -165.44
C ILE A 216 7.17 65.32 -164.63
N THR A 217 7.10 65.63 -163.33
CA THR A 217 7.65 66.81 -162.63
C THR A 217 8.06 66.49 -161.17
N SER A 218 9.27 65.96 -160.94
CA SER A 218 9.71 65.47 -159.61
C SER A 218 10.00 66.55 -158.55
N VAL A 219 9.91 67.85 -158.89
CA VAL A 219 10.43 68.96 -158.07
C VAL A 219 9.39 69.55 -157.10
N ARG A 220 8.10 69.22 -157.22
CA ARG A 220 7.04 69.78 -156.34
C ARG A 220 6.81 69.01 -155.04
N ALA A 221 7.18 67.73 -154.99
CA ALA A 221 6.84 66.84 -153.86
C ALA A 221 7.76 67.00 -152.64
N SER A 222 9.02 67.41 -152.83
CA SER A 222 10.03 67.47 -151.77
C SER A 222 9.71 68.49 -150.67
N PHE A 223 8.99 69.57 -150.99
CA PHE A 223 8.68 70.63 -150.02
C PHE A 223 7.57 70.24 -149.03
N GLN A 224 6.55 69.49 -149.50
CA GLN A 224 5.42 69.07 -148.66
C GLN A 224 5.80 67.92 -147.69
N GLN A 225 6.79 67.10 -148.04
CA GLN A 225 7.28 66.02 -147.18
C GLN A 225 7.87 66.56 -145.87
N VAL A 226 8.68 67.61 -145.95
CA VAL A 226 9.36 68.21 -144.78
C VAL A 226 8.37 68.81 -143.76
N GLU A 227 7.28 69.42 -144.22
CA GLU A 227 6.23 69.93 -143.33
C GLU A 227 5.49 68.80 -142.60
N MET A 228 5.23 67.67 -143.28
CA MET A 228 4.60 66.50 -142.66
C MET A 228 5.50 65.85 -141.61
N ASP A 229 6.79 65.70 -141.91
CA ASP A 229 7.73 65.04 -141.00
C ASP A 229 7.96 65.86 -139.72
N PHE A 230 8.11 67.19 -139.84
CA PHE A 230 8.19 68.09 -138.68
C PHE A 230 6.91 68.05 -137.81
N HIS A 231 5.72 67.95 -138.42
CA HIS A 231 4.48 67.81 -137.67
C HIS A 231 4.35 66.45 -136.96
N ASN A 232 4.82 65.37 -137.58
CA ASN A 232 4.83 64.03 -136.97
C ASN A 232 5.82 63.95 -135.79
N GLU A 233 7.03 64.49 -135.94
CA GLU A 233 8.02 64.52 -134.86
C GLU A 233 7.54 65.36 -133.68
N LYS A 234 6.98 66.55 -133.94
CA LYS A 234 6.37 67.41 -132.92
C LYS A 234 5.22 66.71 -132.16
N ARG A 235 4.38 65.93 -132.85
CA ARG A 235 3.30 65.16 -132.21
C ARG A 235 3.83 64.00 -131.36
N THR A 236 4.94 63.37 -131.79
CA THR A 236 5.58 62.26 -131.08
C THR A 236 6.34 62.74 -129.84
N ALA A 237 7.00 63.89 -129.91
CA ALA A 237 7.60 64.55 -128.75
C ALA A 237 6.56 64.93 -127.69
N PHE A 238 5.38 65.41 -128.12
CA PHE A 238 4.28 65.75 -127.21
C PHE A 238 3.72 64.52 -126.46
N THR A 239 3.49 63.39 -127.15
CA THR A 239 3.02 62.17 -126.48
C THR A 239 4.08 61.54 -125.58
N MET A 240 5.37 61.61 -125.95
CA MET A 240 6.46 61.22 -125.04
C MET A 240 6.49 62.10 -123.78
N GLN A 241 6.34 63.42 -123.91
CA GLN A 241 6.29 64.33 -122.76
C GLN A 241 5.06 64.07 -121.87
N GLN A 242 3.90 63.77 -122.47
CA GLN A 242 2.68 63.43 -121.74
C GLN A 242 2.83 62.11 -120.96
N ASN A 243 3.43 61.08 -121.56
CA ASN A 243 3.72 59.81 -120.90
C ASN A 243 4.76 59.96 -119.76
N ALA A 244 5.80 60.79 -119.96
CA ALA A 244 6.79 61.08 -118.91
C ALA A 244 6.17 61.85 -117.73
N ASN A 245 5.23 62.76 -117.99
CA ASN A 245 4.49 63.45 -116.94
C ASN A 245 3.55 62.50 -116.17
N ALA A 246 2.94 61.53 -116.84
CA ALA A 246 2.10 60.51 -116.19
C ALA A 246 2.92 59.61 -115.25
N THR A 247 4.04 59.05 -115.72
CA THR A 247 4.90 58.20 -114.86
C THR A 247 5.54 59.00 -113.71
N LEU A 248 5.82 60.30 -113.90
CA LEU A 248 6.24 61.19 -112.82
C LEU A 248 5.13 61.42 -111.77
N ALA A 249 3.86 61.45 -112.19
CA ALA A 249 2.72 61.57 -111.28
C ALA A 249 2.52 60.29 -110.46
N ASP A 250 2.55 59.11 -111.10
CA ASP A 250 2.47 57.82 -110.41
C ASP A 250 3.64 57.62 -109.44
N ALA A 251 4.86 57.98 -109.84
CA ALA A 251 6.02 57.93 -108.95
C ALA A 251 5.86 58.83 -107.72
N LYS A 252 5.27 60.02 -107.87
CA LYS A 252 4.96 60.92 -106.73
C LYS A 252 3.86 60.36 -105.84
N ALA A 253 2.79 59.77 -106.40
CA ALA A 253 1.73 59.13 -105.63
C ALA A 253 2.28 57.97 -104.77
N ASN A 254 3.06 57.07 -105.38
CA ASN A 254 3.76 55.99 -104.68
C ASN A 254 4.71 56.53 -103.58
N LEU A 255 5.43 57.62 -103.83
CA LEU A 255 6.29 58.26 -102.83
C LEU A 255 5.47 58.78 -101.64
N THR A 256 4.34 59.44 -101.88
CA THR A 256 3.47 59.93 -100.79
C THR A 256 2.81 58.79 -100.00
N GLU A 257 2.43 57.68 -100.64
CA GLU A 257 1.92 56.51 -99.94
C GLU A 257 3.00 55.85 -99.07
N ARG A 258 4.23 55.71 -99.59
CA ARG A 258 5.36 55.19 -98.80
C ARG A 258 5.73 56.11 -97.64
N GLN A 259 5.67 57.43 -97.82
CA GLN A 259 5.86 58.40 -96.74
C GLN A 259 4.81 58.21 -95.63
N HIS A 260 3.54 57.97 -95.99
CA HIS A 260 2.48 57.69 -95.02
C HIS A 260 2.69 56.35 -94.29
N GLN A 261 3.04 55.29 -95.02
CA GLN A 261 3.37 53.98 -94.42
C GLN A 261 4.53 54.08 -93.42
N VAL A 262 5.57 54.89 -93.72
CA VAL A 262 6.67 55.17 -92.76
C VAL A 262 6.14 55.85 -91.50
N THR A 263 5.33 56.91 -91.61
CA THR A 263 4.79 57.60 -90.43
C THR A 263 3.90 56.72 -89.54
N LEU A 264 3.22 55.71 -90.11
CA LEU A 264 2.45 54.73 -89.34
C LEU A 264 3.37 53.76 -88.57
N LEU A 265 4.42 53.26 -89.21
CA LEU A 265 5.41 52.39 -88.58
C LEU A 265 6.21 53.10 -87.49
N GLU A 266 6.53 54.39 -87.67
CA GLU A 266 7.15 55.23 -86.64
C GLU A 266 6.25 55.36 -85.40
N ALA A 267 4.94 55.55 -85.59
CA ALA A 267 3.97 55.61 -84.49
C ALA A 267 3.84 54.27 -83.74
N GLU A 268 3.85 53.14 -84.45
CA GLU A 268 3.86 51.81 -83.83
C GLU A 268 5.16 51.54 -83.05
N LEU A 269 6.32 51.94 -83.57
CA LEU A 269 7.60 51.82 -82.86
C LEU A 269 7.64 52.64 -81.57
N VAL A 270 7.07 53.86 -81.56
CA VAL A 270 6.91 54.66 -80.33
C VAL A 270 6.01 53.95 -79.32
N LYS A 271 4.90 53.36 -79.76
CA LYS A 271 3.97 52.62 -78.92
C LYS A 271 4.61 51.36 -78.31
N ILE A 272 5.38 50.61 -79.09
CA ILE A 272 6.09 49.41 -78.60
C ILE A 272 7.16 49.80 -77.57
N ARG A 273 7.88 50.92 -77.79
CA ARG A 273 8.87 51.43 -76.81
C ARG A 273 8.24 51.80 -75.48
N SER A 274 7.13 52.55 -75.47
CA SER A 274 6.47 52.92 -74.21
C SER A 274 5.89 51.73 -73.45
N GLN A 275 5.47 50.67 -74.16
CA GLN A 275 5.08 49.40 -73.54
C GLN A 275 6.28 48.63 -72.95
N ALA A 276 7.43 48.65 -73.62
CA ALA A 276 8.66 48.05 -73.10
C ALA A 276 9.16 48.78 -71.83
N GLU A 277 9.25 50.11 -71.86
CA GLU A 277 9.65 50.95 -70.72
C GLU A 277 8.75 50.70 -69.49
N ALA A 278 7.43 50.70 -69.68
CA ALA A 278 6.48 50.41 -68.61
C ALA A 278 6.68 49.01 -68.00
N SER A 279 6.96 47.99 -68.83
CA SER A 279 7.24 46.62 -68.35
C SER A 279 8.57 46.51 -67.60
N GLU A 280 9.59 47.30 -67.99
CA GLU A 280 10.89 47.29 -67.33
C GLU A 280 10.82 47.91 -65.92
N ASP A 281 10.04 48.99 -65.77
CA ASP A 281 9.81 49.62 -64.46
C ASP A 281 8.91 48.79 -63.55
N GLU A 282 7.92 48.05 -64.09
CA GLU A 282 7.17 47.07 -63.30
C GLU A 282 8.07 45.93 -62.80
N VAL A 283 8.98 45.41 -63.63
CA VAL A 283 9.97 44.40 -63.22
C VAL A 283 10.93 44.95 -62.16
N LYS A 284 11.39 46.21 -62.26
CA LYS A 284 12.20 46.86 -61.20
C LYS A 284 11.45 46.98 -59.88
N MET A 285 10.17 47.36 -59.91
CA MET A 285 9.30 47.43 -58.73
C MET A 285 9.13 46.06 -58.06
N GLN A 286 8.87 45.01 -58.84
CA GLN A 286 8.76 43.64 -58.33
C GLN A 286 10.10 43.13 -57.74
N LEU A 287 11.23 43.44 -58.38
CA LEU A 287 12.57 43.07 -57.90
C LEU A 287 12.91 43.76 -56.56
N LEU A 288 12.56 45.04 -56.40
CA LEU A 288 12.72 45.79 -55.15
C LEU A 288 11.86 45.22 -54.01
N ALA A 289 10.61 44.86 -54.30
CA ALA A 289 9.72 44.20 -53.34
C ALA A 289 10.28 42.85 -52.88
N ALA A 290 10.77 42.02 -53.82
CA ALA A 290 11.40 40.74 -53.51
C ALA A 290 12.69 40.91 -52.67
N GLN A 291 13.55 41.88 -52.99
CA GLN A 291 14.74 42.19 -52.17
C GLN A 291 14.38 42.60 -50.74
N LYS A 292 13.28 43.35 -50.55
CA LYS A 292 12.81 43.74 -49.21
C LYS A 292 12.32 42.53 -48.42
N GLN A 293 11.51 41.66 -49.02
CA GLN A 293 11.06 40.41 -48.39
C GLN A 293 12.23 39.48 -48.04
N CYS A 294 13.24 39.33 -48.91
CA CYS A 294 14.43 38.54 -48.60
C CYS A 294 15.20 39.04 -47.37
N LYS A 295 15.31 40.37 -47.18
CA LYS A 295 15.95 40.97 -45.98
C LYS A 295 15.11 40.74 -44.72
N GLU A 296 13.79 40.87 -44.81
CA GLU A 296 12.87 40.60 -43.69
C GLU A 296 12.92 39.12 -43.27
N LEU A 297 12.95 38.20 -44.23
CA LEU A 297 13.13 36.76 -43.99
C LEU A 297 14.49 36.44 -43.36
N GLN A 298 15.58 37.04 -43.85
CA GLN A 298 16.92 36.88 -43.25
C GLN A 298 16.95 37.35 -41.78
N SER A 299 16.33 38.49 -41.48
CA SER A 299 16.19 38.99 -40.10
C SER A 299 15.40 38.03 -39.20
N ASN A 300 14.28 37.49 -39.70
CA ASN A 300 13.45 36.54 -38.96
C ASN A 300 14.16 35.19 -38.72
N VAL A 301 14.96 34.70 -39.68
CA VAL A 301 15.78 33.50 -39.50
C VAL A 301 16.86 33.72 -38.42
N ALA A 302 17.54 34.87 -38.44
CA ALA A 302 18.53 35.20 -37.40
C ALA A 302 17.90 35.32 -36.00
N ALA A 303 16.71 35.92 -35.89
CA ALA A 303 15.97 36.01 -34.63
C ALA A 303 15.52 34.64 -34.11
N ASN A 304 15.08 33.74 -34.99
CA ASN A 304 14.72 32.36 -34.61
C ASN A 304 15.95 31.55 -34.16
N ALA A 305 17.10 31.66 -34.83
CA ALA A 305 18.33 30.97 -34.43
C ALA A 305 18.81 31.39 -33.03
N LEU A 306 18.72 32.68 -32.69
CA LEU A 306 19.00 33.18 -31.34
C LEU A 306 18.03 32.61 -30.30
N ARG A 307 16.74 32.49 -30.65
CA ARG A 307 15.71 31.92 -29.77
C ARG A 307 15.90 30.41 -29.56
N GLU A 308 16.30 29.68 -30.60
CA GLU A 308 16.63 28.25 -30.54
C GLU A 308 17.84 27.98 -29.66
N ALA A 309 18.91 28.77 -29.80
CA ALA A 309 20.07 28.71 -28.90
C ALA A 309 19.70 28.97 -27.43
N SER A 310 18.84 29.96 -27.16
CA SER A 310 18.34 30.24 -25.81
C SER A 310 17.47 29.11 -25.24
N LEU A 311 16.73 28.39 -26.07
CA LEU A 311 15.91 27.24 -25.65
C LEU A 311 16.78 26.01 -25.38
N LEU A 312 17.83 25.77 -26.18
CA LEU A 312 18.81 24.72 -25.93
C LEU A 312 19.52 24.92 -24.59
N GLN A 313 19.96 26.16 -24.28
CA GLN A 313 20.59 26.48 -23.00
C GLN A 313 19.66 26.25 -21.79
N GLN A 314 18.36 26.55 -21.93
CA GLN A 314 17.35 26.25 -20.90
C GLN A 314 17.11 24.75 -20.74
N LEU A 315 17.10 23.99 -21.84
CA LEU A 315 17.00 22.53 -21.82
C LEU A 315 18.20 21.88 -21.11
N GLU A 316 19.40 22.37 -21.38
CA GLU A 316 20.65 21.90 -20.78
C GLU A 316 20.71 22.21 -19.28
N ALA A 317 20.25 23.39 -18.85
CA ALA A 317 20.06 23.71 -17.43
C ALA A 317 19.06 22.74 -16.76
N CYS A 318 17.87 22.55 -17.33
CA CYS A 318 16.86 21.62 -16.79
C CYS A 318 17.34 20.16 -16.75
N GLN A 319 18.21 19.73 -17.67
CA GLN A 319 18.83 18.40 -17.63
C GLN A 319 19.83 18.25 -16.48
N ASN A 320 20.62 19.30 -16.19
CA ASN A 320 21.53 19.31 -15.05
C ASN A 320 20.75 19.32 -13.72
N ASP A 321 19.69 20.12 -13.58
CA ASP A 321 18.82 20.12 -12.40
C ASP A 321 18.16 18.75 -12.19
N LEU A 322 17.64 18.13 -13.25
CA LEU A 322 17.05 16.79 -13.19
C LEU A 322 18.07 15.73 -12.73
N LYS A 323 19.34 15.88 -13.12
CA LYS A 323 20.44 15.00 -12.72
C LYS A 323 20.80 15.19 -11.25
N GLN A 324 20.95 16.43 -10.78
CA GLN A 324 21.18 16.73 -9.36
C GLN A 324 20.06 16.14 -8.49
N MET A 325 18.80 16.32 -8.89
CA MET A 325 17.64 15.74 -8.20
C MET A 325 17.59 14.19 -8.24
N GLN A 326 18.28 13.55 -9.19
CA GLN A 326 18.47 12.09 -9.19
C GLN A 326 19.59 11.68 -8.23
N ASP A 327 20.73 12.37 -8.25
CA ASP A 327 21.87 12.11 -7.38
C ASP A 327 21.47 12.31 -5.89
N ASP A 328 20.82 13.43 -5.55
CA ASP A 328 20.27 13.72 -4.21
C ASP A 328 19.28 12.63 -3.75
N LYS A 329 18.40 12.19 -4.66
CA LYS A 329 17.45 11.09 -4.40
C LYS A 329 18.16 9.76 -4.14
N THR A 330 19.31 9.48 -4.77
CA THR A 330 20.09 8.28 -4.44
C THR A 330 20.79 8.40 -3.09
N SER A 331 21.31 9.60 -2.75
CA SER A 331 21.93 9.88 -1.45
C SER A 331 20.94 9.67 -0.30
N LEU A 332 19.78 10.35 -0.35
CA LEU A 332 18.71 10.20 0.65
C LEU A 332 18.22 8.75 0.78
N ARG A 333 18.21 7.98 -0.31
CA ARG A 333 17.85 6.55 -0.28
C ARG A 333 18.90 5.71 0.45
N GLY A 334 20.17 6.03 0.28
CA GLY A 334 21.29 5.42 1.01
C GLY A 334 21.26 5.76 2.51
N GLU A 335 21.02 7.03 2.85
CA GLU A 335 20.82 7.47 4.24
C GLU A 335 19.63 6.74 4.89
N PHE A 336 18.50 6.63 4.18
CA PHE A 336 17.34 5.88 4.65
C PHE A 336 17.70 4.41 4.96
N HIS A 337 18.36 3.71 4.03
CA HIS A 337 18.81 2.32 4.26
C HIS A 337 19.79 2.22 5.45
N ALA A 338 20.66 3.22 5.66
CA ALA A 338 21.55 3.27 6.80
C ALA A 338 20.80 3.50 8.13
N THR A 339 19.72 4.28 8.15
CA THR A 339 18.84 4.41 9.33
C THR A 339 18.00 3.16 9.57
N GLU A 340 17.51 2.52 8.51
CA GLU A 340 16.75 1.27 8.55
C GLU A 340 17.61 0.11 9.09
N GLY A 341 18.88 0.02 8.67
CA GLY A 341 19.83 -0.95 9.22
C GLY A 341 20.13 -0.74 10.71
N LYS A 342 20.26 0.51 11.16
CA LYS A 342 20.40 0.85 12.59
C LYS A 342 19.15 0.44 13.38
N LEU A 343 17.96 0.73 12.87
CA LEU A 343 16.68 0.32 13.47
C LEU A 343 16.57 -1.20 13.59
N HIS A 344 16.87 -1.96 12.52
CA HIS A 344 16.88 -3.42 12.56
C HIS A 344 17.89 -3.97 13.60
N SER A 345 19.08 -3.38 13.71
CA SER A 345 20.06 -3.76 14.73
C SER A 345 19.56 -3.47 16.15
N THR A 346 18.91 -2.33 16.40
CA THR A 346 18.29 -2.01 17.69
C THR A 346 17.13 -2.95 18.02
N ILE A 347 16.29 -3.28 17.04
CA ILE A 347 15.18 -4.24 17.19
C ILE A 347 15.72 -5.64 17.55
N ALA A 348 16.81 -6.09 16.92
CA ALA A 348 17.44 -7.36 17.23
C ALA A 348 17.98 -7.40 18.67
N LEU A 349 18.64 -6.33 19.14
CA LEU A 349 19.11 -6.23 20.53
C LEU A 349 17.95 -6.29 21.54
N LEU A 350 16.86 -5.56 21.29
CA LEU A 350 15.67 -5.58 22.15
C LEU A 350 14.96 -6.95 22.14
N GLN A 351 14.95 -7.66 21.00
CA GLN A 351 14.44 -9.03 20.93
C GLN A 351 15.30 -10.02 21.74
N ASP A 352 16.62 -9.83 21.73
CA ASP A 352 17.56 -10.61 22.53
C ASP A 352 17.41 -10.35 24.03
N GLU A 353 17.25 -9.08 24.45
CA GLU A 353 16.93 -8.73 25.85
C GLU A 353 15.59 -9.34 26.29
N ILE A 354 14.54 -9.24 25.47
CA ILE A 354 13.23 -9.88 25.75
C ILE A 354 13.36 -11.41 25.85
N ARG A 355 14.25 -12.04 25.07
CA ARG A 355 14.54 -13.48 25.16
C ARG A 355 15.21 -13.84 26.49
N VAL A 356 16.23 -13.08 26.90
CA VAL A 356 16.93 -13.27 28.19
C VAL A 356 15.98 -13.05 29.38
N LEU A 357 15.17 -11.99 29.36
CA LEU A 357 14.20 -11.69 30.41
C LEU A 357 13.13 -12.79 30.53
N LYS A 358 12.63 -13.35 29.41
CA LYS A 358 11.72 -14.50 29.42
C LYS A 358 12.37 -15.76 29.98
N GLN A 359 13.65 -16.01 29.66
CA GLN A 359 14.38 -17.14 30.21
C GLN A 359 14.58 -16.99 31.73
N HIS A 360 14.95 -15.79 32.20
CA HIS A 360 15.08 -15.51 33.63
C HIS A 360 13.73 -15.60 34.38
N GLN A 361 12.64 -15.12 33.78
CA GLN A 361 11.29 -15.28 34.33
C GLN A 361 10.90 -16.77 34.44
N GLY A 362 11.18 -17.57 33.41
CA GLY A 362 10.91 -19.02 33.43
C GLY A 362 11.72 -19.77 34.49
N GLU A 363 12.99 -19.39 34.70
CA GLU A 363 13.84 -19.93 35.75
C GLU A 363 13.36 -19.53 37.16
N LEU A 364 12.97 -18.26 37.34
CA LEU A 364 12.42 -17.78 38.62
C LEU A 364 11.07 -18.44 38.96
N ILE A 365 10.21 -18.71 37.96
CA ILE A 365 9.00 -19.52 38.14
C ILE A 365 9.38 -20.94 38.62
N ARG A 366 10.36 -21.58 37.97
CA ARG A 366 10.87 -22.89 38.37
C ARG A 366 11.38 -22.94 39.80
N GLN A 367 12.09 -21.89 40.23
CA GLN A 367 12.60 -21.77 41.60
C GLN A 367 11.46 -21.60 42.61
N HIS A 368 10.42 -20.82 42.29
CA HIS A 368 9.22 -20.74 43.11
C HIS A 368 8.44 -22.06 43.16
N ASP A 369 8.23 -22.74 42.03
CA ASP A 369 7.54 -24.04 41.98
C ASP A 369 8.29 -25.11 42.80
N ASN A 370 9.62 -25.15 42.70
CA ASN A 370 10.46 -26.04 43.52
C ASN A 370 10.34 -25.70 45.02
N ALA A 371 10.37 -24.43 45.40
CA ALA A 371 10.20 -24.00 46.78
C ALA A 371 8.79 -24.33 47.32
N ILE A 372 7.75 -24.18 46.49
CA ILE A 372 6.38 -24.57 46.81
C ILE A 372 6.28 -26.09 47.00
N GLN A 373 6.90 -26.91 46.14
CA GLN A 373 6.94 -28.36 46.32
C GLN A 373 7.72 -28.79 47.58
N GLN A 374 8.81 -28.12 47.92
CA GLN A 374 9.54 -28.37 49.17
C GLN A 374 8.71 -28.01 50.41
N LEU A 375 8.01 -26.86 50.39
CA LEU A 375 7.10 -26.47 51.47
C LEU A 375 5.89 -27.41 51.57
N GLN A 376 5.31 -27.84 50.45
CA GLN A 376 4.20 -28.79 50.42
C GLN A 376 4.61 -30.18 50.93
N SER A 377 5.74 -30.71 50.49
CA SER A 377 6.24 -32.02 50.96
C SER A 377 6.67 -31.98 52.43
N SER A 378 7.27 -30.88 52.90
CA SER A 378 7.56 -30.64 54.31
C SER A 378 6.28 -30.51 55.15
N ALA A 379 5.26 -29.79 54.68
CA ALA A 379 3.97 -29.69 55.36
C ALA A 379 3.22 -31.03 55.39
N GLN A 380 3.31 -31.83 54.32
CA GLN A 380 2.75 -33.18 54.27
C GLN A 380 3.48 -34.14 55.21
N SER A 381 4.82 -34.13 55.27
CA SER A 381 5.56 -35.00 56.18
C SER A 381 5.35 -34.61 57.65
N MET A 382 5.32 -33.31 57.96
CA MET A 382 4.91 -32.78 59.26
C MET A 382 3.50 -33.24 59.65
N SER A 383 2.53 -33.10 58.75
CA SER A 383 1.13 -33.50 59.01
C SER A 383 0.99 -35.02 59.16
N GLN A 384 1.72 -35.82 58.38
CA GLN A 384 1.73 -37.28 58.52
C GLN A 384 2.43 -37.73 59.80
N ALA A 385 3.54 -37.10 60.20
CA ALA A 385 4.22 -37.38 61.47
C ALA A 385 3.35 -37.02 62.67
N GLN A 386 2.73 -35.83 62.68
CA GLN A 386 1.75 -35.44 63.70
C GLN A 386 0.56 -36.39 63.74
N LYS A 387 0.04 -36.83 62.59
CA LYS A 387 -1.04 -37.82 62.54
C LYS A 387 -0.61 -39.17 63.12
N ALA A 388 0.58 -39.66 62.77
CA ALA A 388 1.10 -40.94 63.26
C ALA A 388 1.36 -40.92 64.78
N ASP A 389 1.85 -39.79 65.32
CA ASP A 389 1.99 -39.59 66.76
C ASP A 389 0.61 -39.54 67.46
N MET A 390 -0.36 -38.80 66.91
CA MET A 390 -1.74 -38.81 67.44
C MET A 390 -2.39 -40.20 67.37
N GLU A 391 -2.16 -40.95 66.29
CA GLU A 391 -2.66 -42.33 66.12
C GLU A 391 -1.97 -43.30 67.10
N SER A 392 -0.68 -43.10 67.40
CA SER A 392 0.06 -43.81 68.44
C SER A 392 -0.50 -43.52 69.84
N GLN A 393 -0.70 -42.25 70.19
CA GLN A 393 -1.30 -41.82 71.45
C GLN A 393 -2.73 -42.36 71.61
N VAL A 394 -3.53 -42.39 70.54
CA VAL A 394 -4.87 -43.01 70.53
C VAL A 394 -4.80 -44.53 70.69
N GLN A 395 -3.79 -45.22 70.16
CA GLN A 395 -3.58 -46.66 70.39
C GLN A 395 -3.13 -46.95 71.83
N GLU A 396 -2.22 -46.16 72.39
CA GLU A 396 -1.78 -46.28 73.79
C GLU A 396 -2.96 -46.06 74.75
N LEU A 397 -3.76 -44.99 74.53
CA LEU A 397 -4.97 -44.73 75.31
C LEU A 397 -6.02 -45.85 75.17
N ARG A 398 -6.22 -46.41 73.97
CA ARG A 398 -7.09 -47.58 73.77
C ARG A 398 -6.57 -48.80 74.52
N ALA A 399 -5.28 -49.12 74.42
CA ALA A 399 -4.68 -50.23 75.14
C ALA A 399 -4.77 -50.07 76.67
N GLN A 400 -4.71 -48.84 77.19
CA GLN A 400 -4.99 -48.54 78.60
C GLN A 400 -6.47 -48.75 78.95
N LEU A 401 -7.39 -48.32 78.08
CA LEU A 401 -8.83 -48.51 78.26
C LEU A 401 -9.22 -50.01 78.20
N ASP A 402 -8.60 -50.79 77.30
CA ASP A 402 -8.76 -52.24 77.20
C ASP A 402 -8.19 -52.96 78.44
N ARG A 403 -7.02 -52.54 78.95
CA ARG A 403 -6.46 -53.05 80.22
C ARG A 403 -7.39 -52.79 81.39
N LEU A 404 -7.95 -51.57 81.51
CA LEU A 404 -8.90 -51.21 82.56
C LEU A 404 -10.23 -51.96 82.42
N THR A 405 -10.73 -52.11 81.19
CA THR A 405 -11.95 -52.88 80.89
C THR A 405 -11.76 -54.36 81.22
N LYS A 406 -10.60 -54.93 80.92
CA LYS A 406 -10.25 -56.29 81.33
C LYS A 406 -10.14 -56.40 82.86
N GLN A 407 -9.46 -55.49 83.54
CA GLN A 407 -9.39 -55.49 85.01
C GLN A 407 -10.79 -55.39 85.66
N LEU A 408 -11.71 -54.64 85.06
CA LEU A 408 -13.11 -54.58 85.48
C LEU A 408 -13.83 -55.92 85.26
N ALA A 409 -13.62 -56.57 84.11
CA ALA A 409 -14.20 -57.88 83.80
C ALA A 409 -13.64 -59.00 84.69
N ASP A 410 -12.32 -59.07 84.85
CA ASP A 410 -11.62 -60.01 85.75
C ASP A 410 -12.12 -59.81 87.20
N ALA A 411 -12.37 -58.57 87.63
CA ALA A 411 -12.93 -58.26 88.96
C ALA A 411 -14.43 -58.59 89.08
N GLN A 412 -15.21 -58.45 88.00
CA GLN A 412 -16.62 -58.87 87.96
C GLN A 412 -16.75 -60.40 87.95
N GLU A 413 -15.84 -61.13 87.30
CA GLU A 413 -15.76 -62.59 87.36
C GLU A 413 -15.29 -63.07 88.74
N ALA A 414 -14.31 -62.39 89.36
CA ALA A 414 -13.92 -62.65 90.75
C ALA A 414 -15.08 -62.39 91.74
N LEU A 415 -15.90 -61.35 91.49
CA LEU A 415 -17.09 -61.07 92.30
C LEU A 415 -18.19 -62.12 92.08
N SER A 416 -18.45 -62.54 90.84
CA SER A 416 -19.47 -63.55 90.54
C SER A 416 -19.07 -64.94 91.05
N THR A 417 -17.79 -65.30 90.97
CA THR A 417 -17.26 -66.53 91.58
C THR A 417 -17.30 -66.47 93.11
N SER A 418 -16.99 -65.32 93.73
CA SER A 418 -17.19 -65.11 95.17
C SER A 418 -18.67 -65.24 95.57
N GLN A 419 -19.59 -64.67 94.80
CA GLN A 419 -21.04 -64.81 95.02
C GLN A 419 -21.52 -66.25 94.84
N ASN A 420 -21.02 -66.97 93.83
CA ASN A 420 -21.33 -68.39 93.58
C ASN A 420 -20.76 -69.29 94.69
N VAL A 421 -19.56 -69.01 95.21
CA VAL A 421 -19.00 -69.70 96.38
C VAL A 421 -19.82 -69.38 97.64
N TYR A 422 -20.25 -68.14 97.84
CA TYR A 422 -21.12 -67.76 98.96
C TYR A 422 -22.50 -68.44 98.86
N ALA A 423 -23.06 -68.56 97.66
CA ALA A 423 -24.28 -69.33 97.40
C ALA A 423 -24.09 -70.83 97.65
N GLN A 424 -22.96 -71.42 97.22
CA GLN A 424 -22.62 -72.81 97.53
C GLN A 424 -22.43 -73.04 99.02
N VAL A 425 -21.79 -72.13 99.75
CA VAL A 425 -21.63 -72.22 101.22
C VAL A 425 -22.97 -72.06 101.93
N LEU A 426 -23.85 -71.17 101.46
CA LEU A 426 -25.23 -71.08 101.96
C LEU A 426 -26.02 -72.36 101.69
N GLU A 427 -25.90 -72.97 100.51
CA GLU A 427 -26.60 -74.21 100.20
C GLU A 427 -26.00 -75.40 100.95
N GLN A 428 -24.68 -75.43 101.17
CA GLN A 428 -24.02 -76.39 102.07
C GLN A 428 -24.42 -76.21 103.54
N LEU A 429 -24.69 -74.98 103.98
CA LEU A 429 -25.27 -74.70 105.30
C LEU A 429 -26.73 -75.17 105.37
N LYS A 430 -27.52 -75.04 104.29
CA LYS A 430 -28.87 -75.62 104.22
C LYS A 430 -28.84 -77.15 104.18
N THR A 431 -27.95 -77.78 103.39
CA THR A 431 -27.88 -79.24 103.32
C THR A 431 -27.31 -79.82 104.60
N SER A 432 -26.28 -79.23 105.21
CA SER A 432 -25.81 -79.69 106.54
C SER A 432 -26.85 -79.46 107.64
N LEU A 433 -27.63 -78.38 107.61
CA LEU A 433 -28.79 -78.20 108.51
C LEU A 433 -29.88 -79.24 108.23
N ALA A 434 -30.17 -79.55 106.96
CA ALA A 434 -31.10 -80.60 106.57
C ALA A 434 -30.59 -82.00 106.93
N GLU A 435 -29.28 -82.24 106.88
CA GLU A 435 -28.60 -83.47 107.28
C GLU A 435 -28.57 -83.62 108.79
N CYS A 436 -28.39 -82.56 109.58
CA CYS A 436 -28.61 -82.60 111.03
C CYS A 436 -30.06 -82.99 111.37
N ASN A 437 -31.04 -82.38 110.69
CA ASN A 437 -32.46 -82.75 110.84
C ASN A 437 -32.76 -84.17 110.31
N ALA A 438 -32.10 -84.61 109.24
CA ALA A 438 -32.28 -85.94 108.66
C ALA A 438 -31.64 -87.02 109.53
N LEU A 439 -30.45 -86.80 110.08
CA LEU A 439 -29.80 -87.67 111.05
C LEU A 439 -30.60 -87.75 112.35
N GLN A 440 -31.17 -86.63 112.82
CA GLN A 440 -32.07 -86.62 113.99
C GLN A 440 -33.38 -87.40 113.77
N ASN A 441 -33.79 -87.60 112.51
CA ASN A 441 -34.94 -88.45 112.15
C ASN A 441 -34.54 -89.88 111.75
N GLN A 442 -33.38 -90.09 111.14
CA GLN A 442 -32.84 -91.40 110.80
C GLN A 442 -32.36 -92.16 112.04
N LEU A 443 -31.87 -91.47 113.08
CA LEU A 443 -31.62 -92.09 114.38
C LEU A 443 -32.92 -92.65 115.02
N LYS A 444 -34.09 -92.17 114.61
CA LYS A 444 -35.42 -92.69 115.02
C LYS A 444 -36.01 -93.73 114.06
N GLN A 445 -35.32 -94.08 112.98
CA GLN A 445 -35.83 -95.01 111.94
C GLN A 445 -34.85 -96.15 111.61
N ALA A 446 -33.55 -95.96 111.84
CA ALA A 446 -32.52 -96.97 111.67
C ALA A 446 -32.64 -98.15 112.65
N GLU A 447 -33.43 -97.99 113.73
CA GLU A 447 -33.77 -99.09 114.65
C GLU A 447 -34.70 -100.16 114.02
N VAL A 448 -35.33 -99.89 112.85
CA VAL A 448 -36.55 -100.61 112.43
C VAL A 448 -36.40 -101.53 111.19
N ALA A 449 -35.55 -101.21 110.20
CA ALA A 449 -35.71 -101.76 108.84
C ALA A 449 -34.43 -102.26 108.10
N GLY A 450 -33.51 -102.92 108.80
CA GLY A 450 -32.22 -103.37 108.23
C GLY A 450 -32.22 -104.70 107.46
N GLN A 451 -33.09 -104.93 106.46
CA GLN A 451 -33.08 -106.17 105.65
C GLN A 451 -33.40 -105.98 104.15
N LYS A 452 -32.83 -106.88 103.33
CA LYS A 452 -33.20 -107.25 101.93
C LYS A 452 -32.58 -106.48 100.75
N ASP A 453 -31.25 -106.61 100.67
CA ASP A 453 -30.41 -106.80 99.47
C ASP A 453 -30.99 -106.75 98.02
N ARG A 454 -30.27 -105.97 97.18
CA ARG A 454 -29.75 -106.27 95.81
C ARG A 454 -30.68 -106.30 94.57
N LYS A 455 -30.01 -105.99 93.44
CA LYS A 455 -29.93 -106.73 92.14
C LYS A 455 -30.46 -106.03 90.85
N ASP A 456 -29.98 -106.56 89.72
CA ASP A 456 -30.56 -106.57 88.35
C ASP A 456 -30.50 -105.34 87.40
N TRP A 457 -29.30 -104.77 87.14
CA TRP A 457 -29.08 -103.83 85.99
C TRP A 457 -27.75 -104.02 85.21
N ARG A 458 -27.79 -104.53 83.94
CA ARG A 458 -26.70 -104.57 82.92
C ARG A 458 -27.19 -104.86 81.46
N LYS A 459 -26.88 -104.01 80.42
CA LYS A 459 -26.45 -104.31 78.97
C LYS A 459 -26.98 -103.40 77.76
N GLN A 460 -26.10 -103.06 76.75
CA GLN A 460 -26.27 -102.73 75.25
C GLN A 460 -26.83 -101.35 74.73
N LEU A 461 -26.69 -100.77 73.47
CA LEU A 461 -25.82 -100.84 72.20
C LEU A 461 -26.09 -99.62 71.17
N ALA A 462 -25.44 -99.44 69.96
CA ALA A 462 -25.52 -98.25 69.02
C ALA A 462 -25.25 -98.45 67.44
N ALA A 463 -25.26 -97.40 66.55
CA ALA A 463 -25.21 -97.43 65.02
C ALA A 463 -24.67 -96.16 64.19
N LEU A 464 -24.61 -96.15 62.82
CA LEU A 464 -23.96 -95.19 61.80
C LEU A 464 -24.68 -95.18 60.36
N GLU A 465 -24.42 -94.51 59.17
CA GLU A 465 -23.54 -93.43 58.53
C GLU A 465 -23.97 -93.02 57.03
N LEU A 466 -23.21 -92.15 56.24
CA LEU A 466 -22.94 -92.08 54.72
C LEU A 466 -23.25 -90.82 53.75
N ASP A 467 -22.28 -90.46 52.83
CA ASP A 467 -22.26 -89.92 51.38
C ASP A 467 -22.14 -88.41 50.82
N LYS A 468 -22.19 -88.13 49.46
CA LYS A 468 -21.21 -87.28 48.64
C LYS A 468 -21.59 -86.63 47.22
N ASP A 469 -20.83 -85.58 46.70
CA ASP A 469 -20.37 -85.24 45.26
C ASP A 469 -20.71 -83.89 44.45
N LYS A 470 -19.80 -83.48 43.49
CA LYS A 470 -19.83 -82.64 42.21
C LYS A 470 -19.74 -81.08 42.03
N ALA A 471 -18.74 -80.60 41.22
CA ALA A 471 -18.79 -79.64 40.04
C ALA A 471 -17.56 -78.65 39.85
N ALA A 472 -17.07 -78.36 38.61
CA ALA A 472 -15.93 -77.40 38.36
C ALA A 472 -15.67 -76.89 36.89
N LYS A 473 -14.97 -75.73 36.76
CA LYS A 473 -14.28 -75.08 35.58
C LYS A 473 -15.12 -74.45 34.43
N GLN A 474 -14.55 -73.63 33.51
CA GLN A 474 -13.80 -72.35 33.62
C GLN A 474 -13.51 -71.76 32.20
N ALA A 475 -13.57 -70.42 32.07
CA ALA A 475 -13.13 -69.52 30.97
C ALA A 475 -12.71 -70.07 29.58
N LYS A 476 -13.42 -69.64 28.51
CA LYS A 476 -12.89 -69.59 27.13
C LYS A 476 -13.63 -68.56 26.24
N LYS A 477 -13.31 -67.27 26.41
CA LYS A 477 -13.62 -66.19 25.45
C LYS A 477 -12.43 -65.24 25.30
N ASP A 478 -12.42 -64.54 24.18
CA ASP A 478 -11.58 -63.38 23.83
C ASP A 478 -10.07 -63.61 23.79
N LYS A 479 -9.58 -64.05 22.61
CA LYS A 479 -8.16 -64.10 22.24
C LYS A 479 -7.98 -63.77 20.74
N THR A 480 -7.18 -62.73 20.46
CA THR A 480 -6.65 -62.28 19.13
C THR A 480 -7.71 -61.94 18.06
N ALA A 481 -7.71 -60.79 17.37
CA ALA A 481 -6.64 -60.01 16.69
C ALA A 481 -6.20 -60.61 15.35
N MET A 482 -6.20 -59.75 14.31
CA MET A 482 -6.37 -60.09 12.87
C MET A 482 -7.75 -60.74 12.60
N ASP A 483 -8.54 -60.27 11.63
CA ASP A 483 -8.17 -60.01 10.22
C ASP A 483 -8.86 -58.78 9.59
N LYS A 484 -8.40 -58.39 8.38
CA LYS A 484 -9.06 -57.50 7.37
C LYS A 484 -9.58 -56.13 7.88
N LEU A 485 -8.98 -54.98 7.57
CA LEU A 485 -7.97 -54.65 6.54
C LEU A 485 -8.43 -54.85 5.07
N GLU A 486 -9.74 -54.85 4.79
CA GLU A 486 -10.27 -55.12 3.43
C GLU A 486 -11.60 -54.43 3.09
N ASN A 487 -11.85 -53.22 3.59
CA ASN A 487 -12.77 -52.23 3.01
C ASN A 487 -12.49 -50.84 3.61
N ASP A 488 -13.01 -49.78 2.98
CA ASP A 488 -12.94 -48.37 3.39
C ASP A 488 -11.59 -47.63 3.20
N LEU A 489 -11.03 -47.69 1.98
CA LEU A 489 -10.56 -46.47 1.33
C LEU A 489 -10.70 -46.50 -0.21
N GLN A 490 -11.93 -46.70 -0.68
CA GLN A 490 -12.28 -46.26 -2.03
C GLN A 490 -12.16 -44.73 -2.12
N ALA A 491 -11.62 -44.27 -3.26
CA ALA A 491 -11.59 -42.90 -3.75
C ALA A 491 -10.82 -41.84 -2.91
N ALA A 492 -10.01 -40.97 -3.50
CA ALA A 492 -9.37 -41.02 -4.83
C ALA A 492 -8.24 -39.97 -4.85
N LYS A 493 -7.04 -40.30 -5.36
CA LYS A 493 -6.09 -39.27 -5.84
C LYS A 493 -4.99 -39.77 -6.79
N HIS A 494 -5.34 -39.70 -8.08
CA HIS A 494 -4.52 -39.09 -9.14
C HIS A 494 -3.29 -39.84 -9.73
N LYS A 495 -3.01 -39.55 -11.01
CA LYS A 495 -1.91 -40.05 -11.88
C LYS A 495 -2.04 -41.55 -12.28
N ALA A 496 -1.68 -41.98 -13.50
CA ALA A 496 -1.12 -41.25 -14.66
C ALA A 496 -1.43 -41.89 -16.04
N GLU A 497 -1.34 -41.06 -17.10
CA GLU A 497 -0.70 -41.29 -18.41
C GLU A 497 -1.02 -42.50 -19.34
N LEU A 498 -1.68 -42.18 -20.47
CA LEU A 498 -1.33 -42.48 -21.88
C LEU A 498 -0.69 -43.83 -22.33
N ASN A 499 -1.34 -44.48 -23.32
CA ASN A 499 -0.75 -45.15 -24.52
C ASN A 499 -1.92 -45.52 -25.52
N GLY A 500 -1.77 -45.75 -26.84
CA GLY A 500 -0.60 -45.87 -27.75
C GLY A 500 -0.90 -45.65 -29.27
N ARG A 501 -0.16 -46.30 -30.21
CA ARG A 501 -0.01 -46.03 -31.70
C ARG A 501 -0.82 -47.02 -32.63
N SER A 502 -0.88 -47.12 -34.01
CA SER A 502 -0.06 -46.72 -35.23
C SER A 502 -0.64 -47.00 -36.73
N HIS A 503 -0.13 -46.37 -37.87
CA HIS A 503 -0.11 -46.67 -39.42
C HIS A 503 -1.16 -46.13 -40.54
N LEU A 504 -1.11 -46.16 -41.94
CA LEU A 504 -0.19 -45.88 -43.16
C LEU A 504 -0.82 -45.88 -44.69
N GLU A 505 -0.32 -45.06 -45.69
CA GLU A 505 -0.11 -45.09 -47.26
C GLU A 505 -1.12 -45.53 -48.46
N VAL A 506 -1.02 -45.39 -49.86
CA VAL A 506 -0.44 -44.51 -51.01
C VAL A 506 -0.86 -44.92 -52.54
N VAL A 507 -0.37 -44.36 -53.74
CA VAL A 507 -0.41 -44.77 -55.29
C VAL A 507 -1.32 -43.95 -56.37
N ALA A 508 -1.28 -43.75 -57.77
CA ALA A 508 -0.43 -43.75 -59.08
C ALA A 508 -1.09 -43.08 -60.44
N ALA A 509 -0.57 -43.16 -61.74
CA ALA A 509 -0.99 -42.37 -63.03
C ALA A 509 -0.78 -42.92 -64.57
N LEU A 510 -0.99 -42.15 -65.73
CA LEU A 510 -1.16 -42.60 -67.22
C LEU A 510 -0.62 -41.74 -68.52
N LYS A 511 -1.03 -41.91 -69.85
CA LYS A 511 -0.38 -41.46 -71.20
C LYS A 511 -1.20 -40.94 -72.53
N HIS A 512 -0.70 -40.98 -73.84
CA HIS A 512 -0.94 -40.04 -75.06
C HIS A 512 -0.74 -40.53 -76.61
N ASP A 513 -0.87 -39.68 -77.72
CA ASP A 513 -0.28 -39.63 -79.19
C ASP A 513 -1.05 -39.44 -80.63
N HIS A 514 -0.38 -39.32 -81.86
CA HIS A 514 -0.71 -38.64 -83.23
C HIS A 514 -0.25 -39.35 -84.63
N ASP A 515 -0.23 -39.02 -86.00
CA ASP A 515 -0.66 -38.08 -87.19
C ASP A 515 -0.37 -38.76 -88.66
N SER A 516 -0.32 -38.39 -90.03
CA SER A 516 -0.42 -37.30 -91.16
C SER A 516 -0.45 -37.94 -92.67
N HIS A 517 -0.37 -37.50 -94.01
CA HIS A 517 -0.33 -36.31 -95.02
C HIS A 517 -0.46 -36.68 -96.63
N ALA A 518 -0.36 -35.81 -97.74
CA ALA A 518 -0.64 -36.10 -99.25
C ALA A 518 -0.03 -35.23 -100.52
N ALA A 519 -0.25 -35.51 -101.89
CA ALA A 519 0.33 -34.82 -103.18
C ALA A 519 -0.29 -35.03 -104.70
N THR A 520 0.14 -34.37 -105.87
CA THR A 520 -0.37 -34.49 -107.38
C THR A 520 0.37 -33.70 -108.63
N CYS A 521 0.22 -33.96 -110.01
CA CYS A 521 0.83 -33.24 -111.27
C CYS A 521 0.39 -33.58 -112.84
N ALA A 522 0.59 -32.75 -113.97
CA ALA A 522 0.43 -33.03 -115.53
C ALA A 522 0.76 -31.91 -116.69
N ALA A 523 0.97 -32.16 -118.08
CA ALA A 523 1.08 -31.18 -119.32
C ALA A 523 1.32 -31.66 -120.89
N MET A 524 1.09 -30.91 -122.06
CA MET A 524 1.44 -31.15 -123.59
C MET A 524 1.06 -30.08 -124.79
N ASP A 525 1.65 -29.96 -126.08
CA ASP A 525 1.13 -29.47 -127.52
C ASP A 525 2.12 -28.94 -128.75
N LEU A 526 1.81 -28.87 -130.15
CA LEU A 526 2.46 -28.09 -131.37
C LEU A 526 2.17 -28.36 -132.99
N GLU A 527 2.36 -27.42 -134.05
CA GLU A 527 2.74 -27.53 -135.60
C GLU A 527 2.23 -26.48 -136.79
N ARG A 528 2.88 -26.15 -138.03
CA ARG A 528 2.31 -25.36 -139.27
C ARG A 528 2.95 -24.84 -140.69
N GLN A 529 4.25 -24.78 -141.03
CA GLN A 529 4.93 -23.45 -141.33
C GLN A 529 5.21 -22.73 -142.72
N ALA A 530 4.91 -23.22 -143.96
CA ALA A 530 5.62 -22.70 -145.17
C ALA A 530 5.09 -21.43 -145.91
N SER A 531 3.81 -21.06 -145.79
CA SER A 531 3.18 -20.01 -146.62
C SER A 531 3.31 -18.57 -146.09
N GLU A 532 3.87 -18.39 -144.89
CA GLU A 532 3.86 -17.10 -144.15
C GLU A 532 4.74 -16.00 -144.78
N ASN A 533 5.80 -16.35 -145.50
CA ASN A 533 6.87 -15.38 -145.81
C ASN A 533 6.50 -14.31 -146.84
N LYS A 534 5.61 -14.60 -147.81
CA LYS A 534 5.22 -13.61 -148.85
C LYS A 534 4.10 -12.67 -148.43
N TRP A 535 3.50 -12.91 -147.26
CA TRP A 535 2.54 -12.02 -146.61
C TRP A 535 3.25 -10.95 -145.75
N GLN A 536 4.46 -11.22 -145.29
CA GLN A 536 5.22 -10.35 -144.37
C GLN A 536 5.60 -8.99 -144.98
N GLU A 537 5.99 -8.94 -146.25
CA GLU A 537 6.58 -7.71 -146.84
C GLU A 537 5.54 -6.59 -147.03
N THR A 538 4.35 -6.90 -147.56
CA THR A 538 3.22 -5.94 -147.59
C THR A 538 2.57 -5.72 -146.23
N SER A 539 2.75 -6.63 -145.26
CA SER A 539 2.35 -6.39 -143.87
C SER A 539 3.23 -5.29 -143.23
N GLN A 540 4.54 -5.25 -143.52
CA GLN A 540 5.48 -4.33 -142.87
C GLN A 540 5.20 -2.84 -143.13
N ASP A 541 4.91 -2.43 -144.36
CA ASP A 541 4.61 -1.00 -144.64
C ASP A 541 3.26 -0.55 -144.03
N VAL A 542 2.26 -1.45 -144.00
CA VAL A 542 0.99 -1.18 -143.31
C VAL A 542 1.19 -1.13 -141.79
N GLN A 543 2.00 -2.04 -141.23
CA GLN A 543 2.39 -2.02 -139.82
C GLN A 543 3.12 -0.72 -139.45
N LYS A 544 4.02 -0.21 -140.30
CA LYS A 544 4.77 1.01 -140.00
C LYS A 544 3.87 2.25 -139.85
N ASN A 545 2.94 2.46 -140.78
CA ASN A 545 1.95 3.54 -140.66
C ASN A 545 1.00 3.31 -139.46
N HIS A 546 0.67 2.07 -139.13
CA HIS A 546 -0.12 1.74 -137.95
C HIS A 546 0.63 2.02 -136.64
N GLU A 547 1.92 1.69 -136.59
CA GLU A 547 2.81 1.96 -135.45
C GLU A 547 2.96 3.45 -135.16
N ASP A 548 3.18 4.30 -136.17
CA ASP A 548 3.34 5.73 -135.92
C ASP A 548 2.03 6.40 -135.45
N VAL A 549 0.87 5.96 -135.93
CA VAL A 549 -0.44 6.37 -135.39
C VAL A 549 -0.64 5.86 -133.95
N LEU A 550 -0.27 4.59 -133.67
CA LEU A 550 -0.33 4.04 -132.31
C LEU A 550 0.60 4.79 -131.35
N ARG A 551 1.83 5.15 -131.75
CA ARG A 551 2.76 5.96 -130.96
C ARG A 551 2.16 7.32 -130.61
N GLN A 552 1.49 7.97 -131.56
CA GLN A 552 0.86 9.27 -131.30
C GLN A 552 -0.31 9.15 -130.30
N ILE A 553 -1.15 8.12 -130.41
CA ILE A 553 -2.26 7.84 -129.47
C ILE A 553 -1.71 7.48 -128.07
N LEU A 554 -0.66 6.66 -128.00
CA LEU A 554 0.00 6.30 -126.75
C LEU A 554 0.61 7.54 -126.07
N ALA A 555 1.30 8.40 -126.81
CA ALA A 555 1.86 9.64 -126.26
C ALA A 555 0.79 10.59 -125.70
N THR A 556 -0.39 10.68 -126.34
CA THR A 556 -1.52 11.45 -125.79
C THR A 556 -2.08 10.82 -124.51
N HIS A 557 -2.27 9.50 -124.47
CA HIS A 557 -2.74 8.82 -123.26
C HIS A 557 -1.72 8.85 -122.11
N GLU A 558 -0.41 8.80 -122.40
CA GLU A 558 0.64 8.98 -121.38
C GLU A 558 0.62 10.39 -120.78
N ALA A 559 0.39 11.43 -121.59
CA ALA A 559 0.24 12.80 -121.10
C ALA A 559 -1.00 12.95 -120.20
N GLU A 560 -2.13 12.34 -120.57
CA GLU A 560 -3.37 12.33 -119.77
C GLU A 560 -3.20 11.52 -118.46
N LEU A 561 -2.52 10.38 -118.50
CA LEU A 561 -2.16 9.58 -117.32
C LEU A 561 -1.21 10.35 -116.40
N ALA A 562 -0.23 11.09 -116.94
CA ALA A 562 0.64 11.95 -116.15
C ALA A 562 -0.12 13.11 -115.49
N ALA A 563 -1.01 13.77 -116.22
CA ALA A 563 -1.84 14.86 -115.70
C ALA A 563 -2.82 14.41 -114.61
N THR A 564 -3.50 13.28 -114.81
CA THR A 564 -4.42 12.69 -113.82
C THR A 564 -3.67 12.20 -112.57
N LYS A 565 -2.51 11.54 -112.74
CA LYS A 565 -1.62 11.16 -111.63
C LYS A 565 -1.12 12.37 -110.84
N GLY A 566 -0.77 13.47 -111.52
CA GLY A 566 -0.41 14.73 -110.87
C GLY A 566 -1.55 15.31 -110.04
N LYS A 567 -2.77 15.34 -110.59
CA LYS A 567 -3.98 15.80 -109.90
C LYS A 567 -4.32 14.95 -108.67
N LEU A 568 -4.25 13.63 -108.78
CA LEU A 568 -4.40 12.69 -107.66
C LEU A 568 -3.35 12.91 -106.57
N THR A 569 -2.09 13.15 -106.96
CA THR A 569 -0.98 13.41 -106.01
C THR A 569 -1.22 14.71 -105.23
N LEU A 570 -1.70 15.76 -105.89
CA LEU A 570 -2.08 17.02 -105.23
C LEU A 570 -3.26 16.84 -104.26
N GLN A 571 -4.30 16.11 -104.66
CA GLN A 571 -5.44 15.80 -103.79
C GLN A 571 -5.03 14.98 -102.57
N PHE A 572 -4.18 13.96 -102.74
CA PHE A 572 -3.63 13.16 -101.64
C PHE A 572 -2.80 14.00 -100.66
N ASN A 573 -1.93 14.87 -101.17
CA ASN A 573 -1.12 15.76 -100.34
C ASN A 573 -1.96 16.81 -99.58
N ALA A 574 -3.02 17.33 -100.20
CA ALA A 574 -3.97 18.23 -99.54
C ALA A 574 -4.71 17.51 -98.39
N ALA A 575 -5.30 16.34 -98.66
CA ALA A 575 -6.00 15.53 -97.65
C ALA A 575 -5.07 15.12 -96.49
N LYS A 576 -3.83 14.70 -96.80
CA LYS A 576 -2.80 14.38 -95.80
C LYS A 576 -2.46 15.60 -94.92
N SER A 577 -2.38 16.79 -95.51
CA SER A 577 -2.07 18.03 -94.79
C SER A 577 -3.22 18.45 -93.87
N GLN A 578 -4.47 18.33 -94.33
CA GLN A 578 -5.66 18.58 -93.51
C GLN A 578 -5.75 17.61 -92.32
N LEU A 579 -5.57 16.30 -92.56
CA LEU A 579 -5.65 15.27 -91.52
C LEU A 579 -4.52 15.43 -90.47
N MET A 580 -3.35 15.91 -90.87
CA MET A 580 -2.28 16.32 -89.93
C MET A 580 -2.69 17.51 -89.07
N ALA A 581 -3.30 18.56 -89.65
CA ALA A 581 -3.78 19.71 -88.91
C ALA A 581 -4.90 19.36 -87.91
N GLU A 582 -5.85 18.51 -88.32
CA GLU A 582 -6.93 18.00 -87.44
C GLU A 582 -6.36 17.17 -86.28
N LYS A 583 -5.37 16.30 -86.55
CA LYS A 583 -4.62 15.57 -85.51
C LYS A 583 -3.93 16.52 -84.53
N ASP A 584 -3.22 17.52 -85.01
CA ASP A 584 -2.43 18.41 -84.15
C ASP A 584 -3.34 19.35 -83.33
N GLN A 585 -4.50 19.73 -83.87
CA GLN A 585 -5.57 20.40 -83.13
C GLN A 585 -6.17 19.51 -82.02
N LEU A 586 -6.38 18.21 -82.29
CA LEU A 586 -6.87 17.25 -81.30
C LEU A 586 -5.85 16.99 -80.17
N VAL A 587 -4.56 16.97 -80.50
CA VAL A 587 -3.47 16.90 -79.50
C VAL A 587 -3.44 18.16 -78.63
N ALA A 588 -3.61 19.34 -79.23
CA ALA A 588 -3.65 20.61 -78.50
C ALA A 588 -4.83 20.70 -77.52
N THR A 589 -6.05 20.29 -77.94
CA THR A 589 -7.22 20.28 -77.04
C THR A 589 -7.07 19.26 -75.92
N HIS A 590 -6.60 18.04 -76.22
CA HIS A 590 -6.35 17.03 -75.18
C HIS A 590 -5.30 17.49 -74.16
N ALA A 591 -4.22 18.15 -74.58
CA ALA A 591 -3.24 18.74 -73.67
C ALA A 591 -3.85 19.87 -72.79
N GLN A 592 -4.78 20.66 -73.35
CA GLN A 592 -5.50 21.69 -72.60
C GLN A 592 -6.45 21.08 -71.55
N ASP A 593 -7.11 19.95 -71.86
CA ASP A 593 -8.03 19.30 -70.93
C ASP A 593 -7.31 18.50 -69.83
N VAL A 594 -6.17 17.87 -70.15
CA VAL A 594 -5.27 17.27 -69.14
C VAL A 594 -4.72 18.32 -68.18
N THR A 595 -4.38 19.51 -68.65
CA THR A 595 -3.91 20.60 -67.77
C THR A 595 -5.03 21.16 -66.88
N LYS A 596 -6.26 21.32 -67.40
CA LYS A 596 -7.45 21.65 -66.58
C LYS A 596 -7.71 20.59 -65.51
N LEU A 597 -7.71 19.30 -65.87
CA LEU A 597 -7.94 18.19 -64.94
C LEU A 597 -6.90 18.15 -63.82
N ASN A 598 -5.63 18.38 -64.14
CA ASN A 598 -4.56 18.46 -63.14
C ASN A 598 -4.68 19.69 -62.22
N GLN A 599 -5.18 20.83 -62.73
CA GLN A 599 -5.47 22.01 -61.90
C GLN A 599 -6.63 21.76 -60.93
N VAL A 600 -7.75 21.19 -61.40
CA VAL A 600 -8.90 20.84 -60.53
C VAL A 600 -8.46 19.85 -59.46
N ARG A 601 -7.79 18.76 -59.85
CA ARG A 601 -7.29 17.74 -58.91
C ARG A 601 -6.30 18.30 -57.89
N LYS A 602 -5.50 19.31 -58.25
CA LYS A 602 -4.62 20.02 -57.32
C LYS A 602 -5.45 20.78 -56.27
N ILE A 603 -6.45 21.56 -56.70
CA ILE A 603 -7.32 22.32 -55.81
C ILE A 603 -8.08 21.39 -54.85
N ASP A 604 -8.60 20.27 -55.34
CA ASP A 604 -9.28 19.26 -54.50
C ASP A 604 -8.35 18.67 -53.42
N LEU A 605 -7.08 18.41 -53.76
CA LEU A 605 -6.07 17.91 -52.81
C LEU A 605 -5.67 18.98 -51.79
N GLU A 606 -5.55 20.25 -52.18
CA GLU A 606 -5.28 21.37 -51.27
C GLU A 606 -6.46 21.64 -50.32
N ALA A 607 -7.69 21.50 -50.80
CA ALA A 607 -8.91 21.55 -49.97
C ALA A 607 -8.98 20.36 -48.99
N ALA A 608 -8.66 19.14 -49.43
CA ALA A 608 -8.61 17.97 -48.55
C ALA A 608 -7.51 18.08 -47.47
N ALA A 609 -6.32 18.61 -47.83
CA ALA A 609 -5.21 18.80 -46.90
C ALA A 609 -5.51 19.88 -45.85
N THR A 610 -6.15 20.98 -46.23
CA THR A 610 -6.58 22.03 -45.29
C THR A 610 -7.67 21.54 -44.34
N GLU A 611 -8.67 20.79 -44.82
CA GLU A 611 -9.72 20.21 -43.97
C GLU A 611 -9.18 19.12 -43.01
N LEU A 612 -8.20 18.31 -43.42
CA LEU A 612 -7.49 17.38 -42.53
C LEU A 612 -6.70 18.14 -41.46
N SER A 613 -5.99 19.21 -41.85
CA SER A 613 -5.24 20.07 -40.91
C SER A 613 -6.16 20.73 -39.88
N ARG A 614 -7.35 21.19 -40.32
CA ARG A 614 -8.40 21.75 -39.47
C ARG A 614 -8.91 20.72 -38.45
N LYS A 615 -9.23 19.51 -38.88
CA LYS A 615 -9.66 18.42 -37.98
C LYS A 615 -8.58 17.99 -36.98
N LEU A 616 -7.30 17.97 -37.40
CA LEU A 616 -6.18 17.68 -36.49
C LEU A 616 -6.00 18.77 -35.43
N ALA A 617 -6.19 20.03 -35.80
CA ALA A 617 -6.23 21.13 -34.84
C ALA A 617 -7.40 20.97 -33.85
N GLU A 618 -8.62 20.70 -34.31
CA GLU A 618 -9.79 20.46 -33.43
C GLU A 618 -9.58 19.30 -32.44
N LEU A 619 -8.90 18.22 -32.87
CA LEU A 619 -8.61 17.08 -32.00
C LEU A 619 -7.53 17.41 -30.96
N ARG A 620 -6.46 18.12 -31.34
CA ARG A 620 -5.47 18.63 -30.36
C ARG A 620 -6.12 19.58 -29.37
N ASP A 621 -6.97 20.49 -29.84
CA ASP A 621 -7.64 21.48 -29.00
C ASP A 621 -8.62 20.84 -27.99
N LYS A 622 -9.23 19.70 -28.34
CA LYS A 622 -10.01 18.86 -27.41
C LYS A 622 -9.12 18.14 -26.39
N MET A 623 -8.07 17.47 -26.86
CA MET A 623 -7.11 16.78 -25.99
C MET A 623 -6.48 17.74 -24.96
N ASP A 624 -6.08 18.94 -25.39
CA ASP A 624 -5.56 20.01 -24.53
C ASP A 624 -6.59 20.46 -23.48
N LYS A 625 -7.88 20.56 -23.85
CA LYS A 625 -8.97 20.90 -22.91
C LYS A 625 -9.20 19.77 -21.91
N GLU A 626 -9.28 18.53 -22.37
CA GLU A 626 -9.44 17.34 -21.52
C GLU A 626 -8.28 17.18 -20.54
N GLN A 627 -7.03 17.35 -21.00
CA GLN A 627 -5.84 17.34 -20.13
C GLN A 627 -5.88 18.45 -19.08
N ARG A 628 -6.23 19.69 -19.46
CA ARG A 628 -6.35 20.82 -18.51
C ARG A 628 -7.45 20.58 -17.48
N LEU A 629 -8.58 19.99 -17.88
CA LEU A 629 -9.71 19.71 -17.01
C LEU A 629 -9.41 18.54 -16.05
N ALA A 630 -8.73 17.50 -16.53
CA ALA A 630 -8.22 16.41 -15.69
C ALA A 630 -7.17 16.89 -14.69
N THR A 631 -6.21 17.73 -15.13
CA THR A 631 -5.19 18.31 -14.25
C THR A 631 -5.83 19.20 -13.19
N ALA A 632 -6.74 20.09 -13.56
CA ALA A 632 -7.46 20.95 -12.62
C ALA A 632 -8.29 20.14 -11.60
N THR A 633 -8.93 19.06 -12.05
CA THR A 633 -9.68 18.15 -11.16
C THR A 633 -8.75 17.45 -10.16
N LEU A 634 -7.60 16.94 -10.63
CA LEU A 634 -6.61 16.30 -9.78
C LEU A 634 -5.97 17.28 -8.78
N THR A 635 -5.66 18.51 -9.22
CA THR A 635 -5.17 19.58 -8.34
C THR A 635 -6.20 19.98 -7.29
N ALA A 636 -7.49 20.07 -7.65
CA ALA A 636 -8.57 20.36 -6.69
C ALA A 636 -8.74 19.23 -5.66
N GLN A 637 -8.71 17.97 -6.09
CA GLN A 637 -8.73 16.80 -5.19
C GLN A 637 -7.51 16.79 -4.26
N HIS A 638 -6.32 17.06 -4.78
CA HIS A 638 -5.10 17.14 -3.98
C HIS A 638 -5.16 18.28 -2.96
N ALA A 639 -5.64 19.47 -3.34
CA ALA A 639 -5.82 20.59 -2.42
C ALA A 639 -6.85 20.29 -1.32
N GLN A 640 -7.94 19.58 -1.65
CA GLN A 640 -8.92 19.12 -0.66
C GLN A 640 -8.29 18.11 0.33
N VAL A 641 -7.51 17.15 -0.17
CA VAL A 641 -6.81 16.16 0.67
C VAL A 641 -5.78 16.83 1.58
N VAL A 642 -4.95 17.74 1.04
CA VAL A 642 -4.01 18.56 1.83
C VAL A 642 -4.74 19.32 2.93
N SER A 643 -5.84 20.00 2.61
CA SER A 643 -6.63 20.72 3.63
C SER A 643 -7.19 19.78 4.71
N THR A 644 -7.62 18.56 4.38
CA THR A 644 -8.04 17.59 5.41
C THR A 644 -6.89 17.11 6.30
N PHE A 645 -5.66 17.03 5.77
CA PHE A 645 -4.47 16.76 6.59
C PHE A 645 -4.06 17.95 7.44
N GLU A 646 -4.13 19.18 6.93
CA GLU A 646 -3.87 20.40 7.70
C GLU A 646 -4.85 20.53 8.88
N ASN A 647 -6.15 20.39 8.65
CA ASN A 647 -7.18 20.42 9.70
C ASN A 647 -6.98 19.33 10.78
N THR A 648 -6.54 18.12 10.39
CA THR A 648 -6.27 17.05 11.36
C THR A 648 -4.97 17.26 12.13
N VAL A 649 -3.92 17.82 11.49
CA VAL A 649 -2.69 18.25 12.16
C VAL A 649 -2.96 19.38 13.16
N GLU A 650 -3.78 20.38 12.81
CA GLU A 650 -4.19 21.44 13.74
C GLU A 650 -4.98 20.89 14.94
N SER A 651 -5.92 19.97 14.71
CA SER A 651 -6.68 19.31 15.79
C SER A 651 -5.79 18.49 16.73
N CYS A 652 -4.79 17.78 16.19
CA CYS A 652 -3.76 17.10 16.95
C CYS A 652 -2.89 18.09 17.74
N ASN A 653 -2.43 19.18 17.13
CA ASN A 653 -1.61 20.21 17.77
C ASN A 653 -2.38 20.92 18.91
N ALA A 654 -3.65 21.26 18.71
CA ALA A 654 -4.52 21.81 19.75
C ALA A 654 -4.76 20.82 20.90
N THR A 655 -4.74 19.51 20.62
CA THR A 655 -4.83 18.45 21.63
C THR A 655 -3.53 18.31 22.42
N ILE A 656 -2.37 18.31 21.74
CA ILE A 656 -1.05 18.34 22.36
C ILE A 656 -0.90 19.58 23.26
N ALA A 657 -1.29 20.76 22.78
CA ALA A 657 -1.25 22.01 23.56
C ALA A 657 -2.09 21.93 24.85
N ARG A 658 -3.30 21.34 24.79
CA ARG A 658 -4.13 21.07 25.99
C ARG A 658 -3.45 20.12 26.97
N HIS A 659 -2.82 19.04 26.48
CA HIS A 659 -2.10 18.10 27.35
C HIS A 659 -0.84 18.72 27.98
N VAL A 660 -0.05 19.47 27.22
CA VAL A 660 1.11 20.22 27.73
C VAL A 660 0.68 21.26 28.78
N GLY A 661 -0.42 21.99 28.53
CA GLY A 661 -0.99 22.92 29.50
C GLY A 661 -1.39 22.24 30.82
N SER A 662 -2.00 21.05 30.74
CA SER A 662 -2.36 20.23 31.91
C SER A 662 -1.14 19.72 32.68
N ILE A 663 -0.12 19.21 31.98
CA ILE A 663 1.15 18.78 32.59
C ILE A 663 1.83 19.95 33.32
N LEU A 664 1.91 21.12 32.70
CA LEU A 664 2.44 22.33 33.33
C LEU A 664 1.58 22.81 34.52
N GLY A 665 0.28 22.49 34.55
CA GLY A 665 -0.57 22.67 35.73
C GLY A 665 -0.10 21.78 36.88
N LEU A 666 -0.08 20.47 36.65
CA LEU A 666 0.34 19.46 37.62
C LEU A 666 1.79 19.66 38.13
N GLU A 667 2.69 20.21 37.32
CA GLU A 667 4.04 20.59 37.77
C GLU A 667 4.05 21.78 38.74
N ARG A 668 3.15 22.75 38.58
CA ARG A 668 2.99 23.86 39.55
C ARG A 668 2.39 23.34 40.85
N ASP A 669 1.35 22.50 40.76
CA ASP A 669 0.70 21.90 41.92
C ASP A 669 1.67 21.01 42.71
N LYS A 670 2.49 20.21 42.01
CA LYS A 670 3.58 19.42 42.61
C LYS A 670 4.59 20.31 43.35
N LYS A 671 5.01 21.44 42.75
CA LYS A 671 5.94 22.39 43.40
C LYS A 671 5.32 23.05 44.63
N ALA A 672 4.05 23.45 44.56
CA ALA A 672 3.32 24.01 45.70
C ALA A 672 3.19 23.00 46.84
N LEU A 673 2.78 21.76 46.56
CA LEU A 673 2.71 20.68 47.55
C LEU A 673 4.08 20.37 48.16
N GLN A 674 5.15 20.33 47.35
CA GLN A 674 6.51 20.09 47.83
C GLN A 674 7.01 21.22 48.74
N GLN A 675 6.67 22.48 48.43
CA GLN A 675 6.92 23.61 49.31
C GLN A 675 6.13 23.50 50.62
N THR A 676 4.84 23.15 50.57
CA THR A 676 4.01 22.91 51.76
C THR A 676 4.56 21.80 52.65
N ILE A 677 5.06 20.70 52.07
CA ILE A 677 5.71 19.62 52.82
C ILE A 677 6.95 20.16 53.54
N SER A 678 7.85 20.86 52.84
CA SER A 678 9.07 21.41 53.46
C SER A 678 8.77 22.44 54.58
N GLN A 679 7.70 23.23 54.46
CA GLN A 679 7.25 24.13 55.51
C GLN A 679 6.74 23.35 56.74
N ASN A 680 5.93 22.31 56.53
CA ASN A 680 5.43 21.45 57.60
C ASN A 680 6.58 20.71 58.32
N GLU A 681 7.59 20.25 57.59
CA GLU A 681 8.80 19.62 58.15
C GLU A 681 9.57 20.60 59.05
N ILE A 682 9.80 21.84 58.59
CA ILE A 682 10.44 22.90 59.38
C ILE A 682 9.65 23.18 60.67
N GLU A 683 8.32 23.33 60.58
CA GLU A 683 7.47 23.55 61.75
C GLU A 683 7.47 22.40 62.74
N LEU A 684 7.54 21.15 62.26
CA LEU A 684 7.55 19.96 63.11
C LEU A 684 8.88 19.86 63.86
N VAL A 685 10.01 20.11 63.19
CA VAL A 685 11.34 20.22 63.82
C VAL A 685 11.40 21.38 64.82
N GLN A 686 10.78 22.53 64.52
CA GLN A 686 10.71 23.65 65.48
C GLN A 686 9.89 23.30 66.74
N LYS A 687 8.77 22.58 66.58
CA LYS A 687 7.94 22.11 67.71
C LYS A 687 8.68 21.07 68.55
N GLU A 688 9.41 20.15 67.93
CA GLU A 688 10.24 19.17 68.64
C GLU A 688 11.39 19.83 69.41
N LEU A 689 12.10 20.79 68.81
CA LEU A 689 13.15 21.57 69.48
C LEU A 689 12.59 22.43 70.63
N TYR A 690 11.35 22.91 70.54
CA TYR A 690 10.67 23.60 71.64
C TYR A 690 10.41 22.64 72.80
N TRP A 691 9.79 21.49 72.55
CA TRP A 691 9.50 20.49 73.58
C TRP A 691 10.75 19.90 74.24
N GLN A 692 11.86 19.75 73.49
CA GLN A 692 13.15 19.36 74.06
C GLN A 692 13.66 20.41 75.06
N ARG A 693 13.63 21.70 74.71
CA ARG A 693 14.03 22.80 75.62
C ARG A 693 13.15 22.88 76.87
N GLU A 694 11.84 22.76 76.71
CA GLU A 694 10.87 22.78 77.81
C GLU A 694 11.09 21.61 78.78
N LYS A 695 11.32 20.40 78.25
CA LYS A 695 11.70 19.20 79.00
C LYS A 695 13.02 19.38 79.75
N ASP A 696 14.05 19.91 79.11
CA ASP A 696 15.36 20.10 79.72
C ASP A 696 15.33 21.17 80.83
N GLN A 697 14.56 22.25 80.64
CA GLN A 697 14.29 23.24 81.69
C GLN A 697 13.55 22.63 82.89
N ALA A 698 12.53 21.80 82.64
CA ALA A 698 11.82 21.09 83.71
C ALA A 698 12.75 20.12 84.48
N LEU A 699 13.62 19.40 83.78
CA LEU A 699 14.64 18.54 84.39
C LEU A 699 15.68 19.33 85.20
N GLU A 700 16.10 20.51 84.74
CA GLU A 700 17.03 21.37 85.48
C GLU A 700 16.38 21.98 86.73
N LEU A 701 15.11 22.38 86.64
CA LEU A 701 14.32 22.83 87.80
C LEU A 701 14.14 21.71 88.83
N ALA A 702 13.80 20.49 88.40
CA ALA A 702 13.70 19.33 89.28
C ALA A 702 15.04 19.00 89.97
N ARG A 703 16.17 19.08 89.23
CA ARG A 703 17.51 18.92 89.81
C ARG A 703 17.84 20.00 90.84
N LYS A 704 17.46 21.26 90.59
CA LYS A 704 17.66 22.36 91.55
C LYS A 704 16.81 22.18 92.81
N HIS A 705 15.53 21.79 92.67
CA HIS A 705 14.66 21.47 93.79
C HIS A 705 15.27 20.35 94.65
N HIS A 706 15.64 19.24 94.01
CA HIS A 706 16.22 18.09 94.71
C HIS A 706 17.56 18.41 95.40
N LYS A 707 18.41 19.25 94.78
CA LYS A 707 19.62 19.75 95.43
C LYS A 707 19.31 20.52 96.72
N VAL A 708 18.31 21.40 96.70
CA VAL A 708 17.87 22.17 97.87
C VAL A 708 17.27 21.27 98.96
N GLU A 709 16.46 20.27 98.60
CA GLU A 709 15.94 19.27 99.55
C GLU A 709 17.07 18.50 100.26
N VAL A 710 18.09 18.07 99.50
CA VAL A 710 19.25 17.36 100.04
C VAL A 710 20.11 18.28 100.91
N GLU A 711 20.34 19.53 100.51
CA GLU A 711 21.09 20.51 101.29
C GLU A 711 20.38 20.85 102.61
N GLN A 712 19.04 21.04 102.59
CA GLN A 712 18.23 21.21 103.80
C GLN A 712 18.26 19.97 104.70
N THR A 713 18.19 18.77 104.14
CA THR A 713 18.26 17.52 104.93
C THR A 713 19.63 17.36 105.60
N ILE A 714 20.72 17.72 104.90
CA ILE A 714 22.08 17.73 105.47
C ILE A 714 22.21 18.80 106.56
N GLU A 715 21.65 19.99 106.37
CA GLU A 715 21.67 21.07 107.37
C GLU A 715 20.90 20.71 108.65
N VAL A 716 19.72 20.09 108.51
CA VAL A 716 18.95 19.53 109.64
C VAL A 716 19.76 18.48 110.38
N HIS A 717 20.30 17.46 109.69
CA HIS A 717 21.12 16.44 110.33
C HIS A 717 22.42 16.97 110.96
N LEU A 718 23.01 18.03 110.40
CA LEU A 718 24.17 18.71 110.98
C LEU A 718 23.78 19.41 112.29
N HIS A 719 22.64 20.11 112.33
CA HIS A 719 22.13 20.72 113.55
C HIS A 719 21.70 19.69 114.60
N GLU A 720 21.06 18.59 114.23
CA GLU A 720 20.75 17.46 115.12
C GLU A 720 22.04 16.87 115.72
N THR A 721 23.06 16.64 114.89
CA THR A 721 24.37 16.13 115.32
C THR A 721 25.09 17.10 116.26
N GLN A 722 25.06 18.41 115.97
CA GLN A 722 25.60 19.45 116.84
C GLN A 722 24.85 19.52 118.17
N ALA A 723 23.51 19.46 118.16
CA ALA A 723 22.69 19.45 119.36
C ALA A 723 22.97 18.22 120.24
N LEU A 724 23.13 17.05 119.62
CA LEU A 724 23.48 15.80 120.31
C LEU A 724 24.90 15.85 120.89
N ASN A 725 25.89 16.36 120.15
CA ASN A 725 27.24 16.56 120.66
C ASN A 725 27.26 17.55 121.85
N ASN A 726 26.51 18.65 121.76
CA ASN A 726 26.34 19.60 122.87
C ASN A 726 25.68 18.97 124.10
N GLN A 727 24.80 17.96 123.95
CA GLN A 727 24.27 17.18 125.06
C GLN A 727 25.32 16.22 125.65
N PHE A 728 26.11 15.54 124.81
CA PHE A 728 27.22 14.71 125.27
C PHE A 728 28.29 15.51 126.02
N GLU A 729 28.67 16.69 125.54
CA GLU A 729 29.64 17.55 126.22
C GLU A 729 29.13 18.07 127.56
N LYS A 730 27.87 18.50 127.66
CA LYS A 730 27.23 18.85 128.94
C LYS A 730 27.20 17.67 129.92
N THR A 731 26.90 16.48 129.42
CA THR A 731 26.91 15.24 130.22
C THR A 731 28.32 14.89 130.69
N ARG A 732 29.34 15.04 129.83
CA ARG A 732 30.75 14.82 130.18
C ARG A 732 31.23 15.83 131.21
N ALA A 733 30.86 17.10 131.08
CA ALA A 733 31.17 18.15 132.05
C ALA A 733 30.54 17.86 133.43
N LEU A 734 29.27 17.43 133.47
CA LEU A 734 28.60 17.03 134.71
C LEU A 734 29.29 15.82 135.38
N LEU A 735 29.66 14.80 134.61
CA LEU A 735 30.41 13.64 135.10
C LEU A 735 31.81 14.03 135.60
N GLN A 736 32.47 14.99 134.94
CA GLN A 736 33.78 15.48 135.33
C GLN A 736 33.73 16.32 136.61
N ASP A 737 32.69 17.14 136.80
CA ASP A 737 32.43 17.85 138.06
C ASP A 737 32.11 16.87 139.20
N GLN A 738 31.24 15.88 138.97
CA GLN A 738 30.98 14.81 139.95
C GLN A 738 32.27 14.06 140.34
N LEU A 739 33.15 13.78 139.39
CA LEU A 739 34.46 13.17 139.65
C LEU A 739 35.37 14.10 140.46
N GLN A 740 35.39 15.41 140.16
CA GLN A 740 36.13 16.39 140.98
C GLN A 740 35.57 16.50 142.41
N GLN A 741 34.25 16.48 142.60
CA GLN A 741 33.61 16.45 143.92
C GLN A 741 33.97 15.18 144.71
N LEU A 742 34.03 14.01 144.04
CA LEU A 742 34.47 12.75 144.65
C LEU A 742 35.95 12.79 145.04
N VAL A 743 36.83 13.29 144.17
CA VAL A 743 38.26 13.49 144.47
C VAL A 743 38.46 14.51 145.60
N GLY A 744 37.62 15.55 145.67
CA GLY A 744 37.59 16.50 146.80
C GLY A 744 37.28 15.80 148.12
N LYS A 745 36.18 15.04 148.17
CA LYS A 745 35.79 14.26 149.36
C LYS A 745 36.84 13.21 149.77
N ILE A 746 37.49 12.56 148.81
CA ILE A 746 38.61 11.65 149.09
C ILE A 746 39.76 12.41 149.76
N ARG A 747 40.16 13.59 149.24
CA ARG A 747 41.21 14.43 149.86
C ARG A 747 40.82 14.97 151.24
N GLU A 748 39.54 15.28 151.46
CA GLU A 748 39.02 15.65 152.78
C GLU A 748 39.14 14.48 153.76
N TRP A 749 38.75 13.27 153.35
CA TRP A 749 38.91 12.05 154.15
C TRP A 749 40.39 11.71 154.40
N GLU A 750 41.26 11.85 153.40
CA GLU A 750 42.72 11.71 153.55
C GLU A 750 43.29 12.71 154.57
N GLN A 751 42.87 13.98 154.53
CA GLN A 751 43.30 14.98 155.53
C GLN A 751 42.75 14.69 156.92
N VAL A 752 41.50 14.23 157.06
CA VAL A 752 40.94 13.82 158.35
C VAL A 752 41.68 12.59 158.90
N TYR A 753 42.09 11.65 158.03
CA TYR A 753 42.86 10.48 158.42
C TYR A 753 44.31 10.83 158.79
N ALA A 754 44.94 11.78 158.09
CA ALA A 754 46.30 12.26 158.37
C ALA A 754 46.39 13.19 159.59
N ARG A 755 45.30 13.85 159.98
CA ARG A 755 45.18 14.67 161.22
C ARG A 755 44.62 13.90 162.42
N ARG A 756 44.40 12.59 162.28
CA ARG A 756 43.99 11.73 163.39
C ARG A 756 45.23 11.44 164.25
N ASP A 757 45.30 12.05 165.42
CA ASP A 757 46.32 11.71 166.42
C ASP A 757 46.35 10.19 166.69
N SER A 758 47.56 9.63 166.77
CA SER A 758 47.78 8.25 167.21
C SER A 758 47.14 8.04 168.58
N ARG A 759 46.46 6.91 168.80
CA ARG A 759 45.76 6.71 170.07
C ARG A 759 46.76 6.56 171.20
N LEU A 760 46.36 6.92 172.42
CA LEU A 760 47.18 6.68 173.62
C LEU A 760 47.57 5.19 173.75
N GLU A 761 46.71 4.29 173.28
CA GLU A 761 46.96 2.84 173.19
C GLU A 761 48.16 2.51 172.29
N ASP A 762 48.28 3.18 171.14
CA ASP A 762 49.39 3.01 170.20
C ASP A 762 50.68 3.65 170.74
N LEU A 763 50.57 4.84 171.36
CA LEU A 763 51.69 5.57 171.96
C LEU A 763 52.28 4.86 173.19
N ASN A 764 51.43 4.34 174.08
CA ASN A 764 51.87 3.54 175.23
C ASN A 764 52.57 2.26 174.75
N ARG A 765 52.07 1.62 173.69
CA ARG A 765 52.69 0.41 173.12
C ARG A 765 54.05 0.66 172.46
N ILE A 766 54.31 1.88 172.00
CA ILE A 766 55.65 2.33 171.58
C ILE A 766 56.54 2.53 172.83
N ALA A 767 56.05 3.21 173.86
CA ALA A 767 56.81 3.43 175.10
C ALA A 767 57.19 2.13 175.84
N ASP A 768 56.29 1.14 175.87
CA ASP A 768 56.55 -0.20 176.43
C ASP A 768 57.65 -0.95 175.65
N LEU A 769 57.73 -0.75 174.33
CA LEU A 769 58.79 -1.32 173.48
C LEU A 769 60.12 -0.58 173.65
N GLU A 770 60.11 0.74 173.87
CA GLU A 770 61.32 1.53 174.08
C GLU A 770 61.98 1.25 175.45
N GLN A 771 61.18 1.03 176.51
CA GLN A 771 61.71 0.68 177.84
C GLN A 771 62.26 -0.75 177.93
N GLY A 772 61.95 -1.64 176.98
CA GLY A 772 62.46 -3.01 176.93
C GLY A 772 63.91 -3.18 176.47
N THR A 773 64.69 -2.10 176.36
CA THR A 773 65.99 -2.09 175.64
C THR A 773 67.20 -1.68 176.51
N LYS A 774 67.28 -2.17 177.75
CA LYS A 774 68.51 -2.17 178.58
C LYS A 774 68.62 -3.42 179.46
#